data_AF-A0A4S8LJQ2-F1
#
_entry.id   AF-A0A4S8LJQ2-F1
#
_cell.length_a   1.000
_cell.length_b   1.000
_cell.length_c   1.000
_cell.angle_alpha   90.00
_cell.angle_beta   90.00
_cell.angle_gamma   90.00
#
_symmetry.space_group_name_H-M   'P 1'
#
loop_
_entity.id
_entity.type
_entity.pdbx_description
1 polymer ?
#
loop_
_entity_poly.entity_id
_entity_poly.type
_entity_poly.pdbx_seq_one_letter_code
_entity_poly.pdbx_strand_id
1 'polypeptide(L)'
;MPRLPDYNEELHQAASAWFLGPRAENFGYLQQVLNTVLVEQGKARNEYYPEDPSFITTEMQATHAFQHQMMKLGVGVRELARELAQHHVPFWNPRYNGHMTNDTTLPGIAGYLTGMLFNPNNVAAEASPFTTWLEMKVGQELCEMVKYNTDPESKDQPQAWGHITCDGSVANLESIWAARNLKFYPLSLLLTMERGTLGFLLNSFQVQTCQGASKLLRDFSTWELLNIPPHEVLAIPDRLYSEYNISPTFLQNALNLFLIQSIGKDATMFEERFGREYINRMAYITSATKHYSWPKGAAVTGIGSENLINIRVDDGARMEIGHLEDELNKCLYANPPRAVYAVVAIIGSTEHGACDPLADIVKLREQFRKKGLSFVLHADGAWGTYFSTTLQHGDFRNGPVGFVPSIALKPKTEESLRNLRYCDSITVDPHKSGYIQYPAGGLLYRDQRMRYLVTWSSPVVNRQGEESIGVYGIEGSKPGAAPVATWLSHQVIGLNTRGYGALLGEAVFGCAMMYAYLSTMSTKSTDFIVTPLNLLPAEIPFNSTDAKVEEQKEFIRTHILHRPNSDLVKDEDAMDLIREMGSDLSINAFAVNFKLNGQPNRDIVCGNDLNRRIFERLSIVSRNQTLKDKPLFLTSTVFSQQNYGNCLRTYKRRLGLDASSNLDLYSLINVVMSPFPTEMEFTATIIKALRGVIEEEVKTSVEWNTVSPDFHGFVMQGTDRLYLVHLPMFNMANHRYQLIITGELPPDAMATYVQARQQNPSQLYTLANVEKEVLSTLLERRRFKAHVDQGIPGTPGSTPLIKEVELTNIEIIVKRQIDSTHLGNSYPASSMPFFLYGTGKQLHIDHVLLASPNIQLNADQVKLSIPLDDWTDTSCAIAHFKNVPEQSMQPFPDNATIKLNDRFFFKPGSNFEFVLMKGLEGEPLGRGELTLGDFTIFVDNDDINMFPAAKTVDHRPTAPHSGNPAKSSKWADAIDSIADKIRKQDPSDSDSREASTFPNGRFVFPTA
;
A
#
# COMPACT_ATOMS: atom_id res chain seq x y z
N MET A 1 36.42 17.09 -0.28
CA MET A 1 35.06 17.47 0.15
C MET A 1 34.54 18.50 -0.82
N PRO A 2 33.38 18.30 -1.48
CA PRO A 2 32.75 19.37 -2.25
C PRO A 2 32.12 20.37 -1.27
N ARG A 3 32.34 21.68 -1.48
CA ARG A 3 31.73 22.77 -0.70
C ARG A 3 30.20 22.82 -0.88
N LEU A 4 29.51 23.32 0.14
CA LEU A 4 28.07 23.53 0.14
C LEU A 4 27.63 24.74 -0.70
N PRO A 5 26.36 24.82 -1.16
CA PRO A 5 25.97 25.72 -2.25
C PRO A 5 25.42 27.11 -1.83
N ASP A 6 25.66 28.14 -2.66
CA ASP A 6 25.15 29.53 -2.55
C ASP A 6 23.77 29.78 -3.24
N TYR A 7 23.01 30.80 -2.77
CA TYR A 7 21.59 31.21 -3.03
C TYR A 7 21.21 31.69 -4.48
N ASN A 8 20.01 31.35 -5.01
CA ASN A 8 19.42 31.62 -6.35
C ASN A 8 17.88 31.46 -6.40
N GLU A 9 17.12 32.50 -6.74
CA GLU A 9 15.65 32.43 -6.78
C GLU A 9 15.07 31.80 -8.07
N GLU A 10 15.86 31.68 -9.15
CA GLU A 10 15.35 31.35 -10.50
C GLU A 10 14.82 29.91 -10.65
N LEU A 11 15.42 28.92 -9.97
CA LEU A 11 15.02 27.51 -10.14
C LEU A 11 13.67 27.21 -9.48
N HIS A 12 13.41 27.74 -8.28
CA HIS A 12 12.11 27.59 -7.62
C HIS A 12 11.00 28.36 -8.37
N GLN A 13 11.33 29.53 -8.93
CA GLN A 13 10.43 30.28 -9.82
C GLN A 13 10.07 29.47 -11.07
N ALA A 14 11.05 28.78 -11.68
CA ALA A 14 10.80 27.89 -12.81
C ALA A 14 9.89 26.71 -12.41
N ALA A 15 10.19 26.04 -11.28
CA ALA A 15 9.36 24.96 -10.76
C ALA A 15 7.91 25.41 -10.51
N SER A 16 7.72 26.60 -9.95
CA SER A 16 6.42 27.21 -9.72
C SER A 16 5.62 27.45 -11.00
N ALA A 17 6.29 27.70 -12.14
CA ALA A 17 5.64 27.90 -13.43
C ALA A 17 5.18 26.59 -14.09
N TRP A 18 5.64 25.43 -13.62
CA TRP A 18 5.29 24.13 -14.20
C TRP A 18 3.97 23.55 -13.67
N PHE A 19 3.36 24.14 -12.65
CA PHE A 19 2.14 23.63 -11.99
C PHE A 19 1.00 24.64 -12.08
N LEU A 20 -0.25 24.17 -11.93
CA LEU A 20 -1.39 25.06 -11.79
C LEU A 20 -1.31 25.85 -10.47
N GLY A 21 -0.83 25.17 -9.43
CA GLY A 21 -0.50 25.74 -8.14
C GLY A 21 -1.57 25.46 -7.07
N PRO A 22 -1.19 25.48 -5.78
CA PRO A 22 -2.07 25.11 -4.66
C PRO A 22 -3.38 25.91 -4.56
N ARG A 23 -3.41 27.12 -5.12
CA ARG A 23 -4.58 28.02 -5.18
C ARG A 23 -4.93 28.44 -6.61
N ALA A 24 -4.48 27.67 -7.59
CA ALA A 24 -4.64 27.98 -9.01
C ALA A 24 -4.03 29.34 -9.39
N GLU A 25 -2.86 29.65 -8.82
CA GLU A 25 -2.10 30.88 -9.07
C GLU A 25 -1.81 31.08 -10.57
N ASN A 26 -1.60 29.98 -11.30
CA ASN A 26 -1.32 29.98 -12.74
C ASN A 26 -2.56 29.72 -13.61
N PHE A 27 -3.78 29.89 -13.08
CA PHE A 27 -5.02 29.58 -13.83
C PHE A 27 -5.14 30.33 -15.16
N GLY A 28 -4.78 31.62 -15.20
CA GLY A 28 -4.80 32.42 -16.43
C GLY A 28 -3.86 31.87 -17.51
N TYR A 29 -2.68 31.37 -17.13
CA TYR A 29 -1.76 30.72 -18.06
C TYR A 29 -2.31 29.39 -18.56
N LEU A 30 -2.93 28.59 -17.70
CA LEU A 30 -3.60 27.36 -18.13
C LEU A 30 -4.71 27.68 -19.15
N GLN A 31 -5.54 28.70 -18.92
CA GLN A 31 -6.57 29.10 -19.89
C GLN A 31 -5.96 29.47 -21.26
N GLN A 32 -4.85 30.20 -21.27
CA GLN A 32 -4.14 30.57 -22.50
C GLN A 32 -3.61 29.31 -23.22
N VAL A 33 -2.95 28.41 -22.50
CA VAL A 33 -2.40 27.17 -23.06
C VAL A 33 -3.52 26.29 -23.64
N LEU A 34 -4.61 26.08 -22.91
CA LEU A 34 -5.75 25.32 -23.39
C LEU A 34 -6.40 25.98 -24.61
N ASN A 35 -6.53 27.32 -24.62
CA ASN A 35 -7.04 28.04 -25.78
C ASN A 35 -6.14 27.86 -27.01
N THR A 36 -4.81 27.89 -26.85
CA THR A 36 -3.87 27.59 -27.93
C THR A 36 -4.11 26.19 -28.50
N VAL A 37 -4.25 25.17 -27.64
CA VAL A 37 -4.55 23.79 -28.08
C VAL A 37 -5.86 23.76 -28.90
N LEU A 38 -6.91 24.44 -28.44
CA LEU A 38 -8.20 24.49 -29.16
C LEU A 38 -8.11 25.22 -30.50
N VAL A 39 -7.36 26.33 -30.55
CA VAL A 39 -7.16 27.11 -31.79
C VAL A 39 -6.40 26.29 -32.83
N GLU A 40 -5.30 25.65 -32.45
CA GLU A 40 -4.51 24.83 -33.37
C GLU A 40 -5.29 23.60 -33.85
N GLN A 41 -6.12 23.00 -32.99
CA GLN A 41 -7.04 21.94 -33.40
C GLN A 41 -8.09 22.41 -34.40
N GLY A 42 -8.65 23.60 -34.19
CA GLY A 42 -9.57 24.21 -35.14
C GLY A 42 -8.93 24.46 -36.50
N LYS A 43 -7.72 25.02 -36.52
CA LYS A 43 -6.93 25.22 -37.76
C LYS A 43 -6.67 23.91 -38.48
N ALA A 44 -6.15 22.90 -37.77
CA ALA A 44 -5.81 21.60 -38.35
C ALA A 44 -7.01 20.94 -39.04
N ARG A 45 -8.22 21.03 -38.45
CA ARG A 45 -9.44 20.47 -39.04
C ARG A 45 -9.94 21.26 -40.25
N ASN A 46 -9.83 22.59 -40.23
CA ASN A 46 -10.27 23.45 -41.33
C ASN A 46 -9.31 23.43 -42.53
N GLU A 47 -8.01 23.21 -42.29
CA GLU A 47 -6.99 23.12 -43.34
C GLU A 47 -6.96 21.74 -44.00
N TYR A 48 -7.53 20.71 -43.36
CA TYR A 48 -7.64 19.37 -43.94
C TYR A 48 -8.81 19.32 -44.93
N TYR A 49 -8.49 19.31 -46.24
CA TYR A 49 -9.47 19.40 -47.33
C TYR A 49 -10.41 20.62 -47.19
N PRO A 50 -9.89 21.85 -47.38
CA PRO A 50 -10.63 23.08 -47.10
C PRO A 50 -11.86 23.32 -47.99
N GLU A 51 -12.00 22.56 -49.08
CA GLU A 51 -13.14 22.63 -49.99
C GLU A 51 -14.35 21.79 -49.51
N ASP A 52 -14.16 20.95 -48.50
CA ASP A 52 -15.26 20.15 -47.93
C ASP A 52 -16.30 21.05 -47.25
N PRO A 53 -17.61 20.75 -47.38
CA PRO A 53 -18.64 21.55 -46.75
C PRO A 53 -18.68 21.36 -45.24
N SER A 54 -19.23 22.34 -44.52
CA SER A 54 -19.54 22.20 -43.10
C SER A 54 -20.60 21.11 -42.86
N PHE A 55 -20.21 20.00 -42.24
CA PHE A 55 -21.13 18.91 -41.89
C PHE A 55 -22.07 19.25 -40.71
N ILE A 56 -21.69 20.22 -39.88
CA ILE A 56 -22.51 20.77 -38.79
C ILE A 56 -22.71 22.25 -39.08
N THR A 57 -23.87 22.62 -39.63
CA THR A 57 -24.14 23.99 -40.08
C THR A 57 -24.66 24.89 -38.95
N THR A 58 -24.62 26.20 -39.16
CA THR A 58 -25.20 27.19 -38.23
C THR A 58 -26.71 26.97 -38.03
N GLU A 59 -27.42 26.54 -39.07
CA GLU A 59 -28.85 26.20 -38.99
C GLU A 59 -29.08 24.98 -38.10
N MET A 60 -28.24 23.93 -38.22
CA MET A 60 -28.29 22.77 -37.32
C MET A 60 -28.02 23.18 -35.88
N GLN A 61 -27.00 24.03 -35.65
CA GLN A 61 -26.67 24.55 -34.33
C GLN A 61 -27.82 25.38 -33.74
N ALA A 62 -28.57 26.12 -34.56
CA ALA A 62 -29.74 26.90 -34.12
C ALA A 62 -30.97 26.03 -33.78
N THR A 63 -30.98 24.73 -34.11
CA THR A 63 -32.11 23.86 -33.77
C THR A 63 -32.25 23.65 -32.27
N HIS A 64 -33.50 23.50 -31.82
CA HIS A 64 -33.80 23.16 -30.42
C HIS A 64 -33.10 21.87 -29.96
N ALA A 65 -33.04 20.86 -30.83
CA ALA A 65 -32.40 19.58 -30.51
C ALA A 65 -30.91 19.76 -30.19
N PHE A 66 -30.18 20.52 -31.01
CA PHE A 66 -28.76 20.79 -30.80
C PHE A 66 -28.53 21.61 -29.51
N GLN A 67 -29.25 22.73 -29.36
CA GLN A 67 -29.12 23.60 -28.19
C GLN A 67 -29.44 22.86 -26.87
N HIS A 68 -30.44 21.97 -26.89
CA HIS A 68 -30.76 21.13 -25.74
C HIS A 68 -29.63 20.16 -25.37
N GLN A 69 -28.98 19.51 -26.34
CA GLN A 69 -27.83 18.65 -26.06
C GLN A 69 -26.62 19.45 -25.53
N MET A 70 -26.37 20.65 -26.06
CA MET A 70 -25.30 21.52 -25.56
C MET A 70 -25.58 22.03 -24.14
N MET A 71 -26.84 22.33 -23.81
CA MET A 71 -27.26 22.64 -22.45
C MET A 71 -26.99 21.46 -21.51
N LYS A 72 -27.39 20.24 -21.90
CA LYS A 72 -27.15 19.02 -21.11
C LYS A 72 -25.66 18.80 -20.85
N LEU A 73 -24.82 18.97 -21.87
CA LEU A 73 -23.37 18.90 -21.72
C LEU A 73 -22.85 19.95 -20.72
N GLY A 74 -23.30 21.21 -20.85
CA GLY A 74 -22.90 22.30 -19.96
C GLY A 74 -23.33 22.11 -18.51
N VAL A 75 -24.50 21.51 -18.25
CA VAL A 75 -24.93 21.10 -16.90
C VAL A 75 -24.08 19.94 -16.39
N GLY A 76 -23.92 18.88 -17.21
CA GLY A 76 -23.17 17.69 -16.83
C GLY A 76 -21.71 17.99 -16.45
N VAL A 77 -21.01 18.80 -17.24
CA VAL A 77 -19.62 19.21 -16.95
C VAL A 77 -19.54 19.98 -15.64
N ARG A 78 -20.48 20.91 -15.40
CA ARG A 78 -20.46 21.78 -14.22
C ARG A 78 -20.74 21.01 -12.94
N GLU A 79 -21.70 20.09 -12.96
CA GLU A 79 -22.01 19.23 -11.81
C GLU A 79 -20.88 18.22 -11.56
N LEU A 80 -20.34 17.58 -12.60
CA LEU A 80 -19.20 16.68 -12.45
C LEU A 80 -17.98 17.39 -11.83
N ALA A 81 -17.65 18.59 -12.30
CA ALA A 81 -16.55 19.37 -11.75
C ALA A 81 -16.78 19.75 -10.28
N ARG A 82 -18.01 20.13 -9.90
CA ARG A 82 -18.37 20.45 -8.50
C ARG A 82 -18.21 19.23 -7.59
N GLU A 83 -18.67 18.07 -8.03
CA GLU A 83 -18.61 16.83 -7.27
C GLU A 83 -17.18 16.35 -7.06
N LEU A 84 -16.35 16.41 -8.11
CA LEU A 84 -14.92 16.16 -8.00
C LEU A 84 -14.29 17.13 -6.99
N ALA A 85 -14.58 18.43 -7.06
CA ALA A 85 -14.03 19.41 -6.13
C ALA A 85 -14.47 19.21 -4.67
N GLN A 86 -15.68 18.70 -4.44
CA GLN A 86 -16.24 18.51 -3.09
C GLN A 86 -15.80 17.20 -2.42
N HIS A 87 -15.58 16.14 -3.20
CA HIS A 87 -15.40 14.80 -2.66
C HIS A 87 -14.04 14.18 -2.96
N HIS A 88 -13.24 14.78 -3.85
CA HIS A 88 -11.92 14.26 -4.18
C HIS A 88 -10.83 14.80 -3.26
N VAL A 89 -9.78 14.00 -3.07
CA VAL A 89 -8.61 14.41 -2.29
C VAL A 89 -7.86 15.54 -3.01
N PRO A 90 -7.46 16.62 -2.31
CA PRO A 90 -6.87 17.80 -2.92
C PRO A 90 -5.36 17.63 -3.12
N PHE A 91 -4.98 16.75 -4.06
CA PHE A 91 -3.58 16.41 -4.34
C PHE A 91 -2.71 17.61 -4.69
N TRP A 92 -3.29 18.68 -5.24
CA TRP A 92 -2.60 19.92 -5.57
C TRP A 92 -2.16 20.74 -4.34
N ASN A 93 -2.74 20.48 -3.17
CA ASN A 93 -2.47 21.27 -1.98
C ASN A 93 -1.29 20.67 -1.18
N PRO A 94 -0.28 21.45 -0.74
CA PRO A 94 0.85 20.95 0.05
C PRO A 94 0.49 20.35 1.43
N ARG A 95 -0.76 20.49 1.89
CA ARG A 95 -1.29 19.71 3.02
C ARG A 95 -1.37 18.21 2.70
N TYR A 96 -1.48 17.84 1.42
CA TYR A 96 -1.43 16.46 1.00
C TYR A 96 -0.01 15.93 1.00
N ASN A 97 0.26 14.94 1.85
CA ASN A 97 1.53 14.24 1.91
C ASN A 97 1.28 12.74 2.12
N GLY A 98 0.29 12.20 1.41
CA GLY A 98 -0.21 10.85 1.61
C GLY A 98 0.52 9.85 0.72
N HIS A 99 0.00 9.65 -0.49
CA HIS A 99 0.49 8.68 -1.47
C HIS A 99 1.37 9.36 -2.53
N MET A 100 1.93 8.57 -3.46
CA MET A 100 2.67 9.02 -4.65
C MET A 100 1.78 9.74 -5.68
N THR A 101 1.12 10.81 -5.24
CA THR A 101 0.25 11.66 -6.06
C THR A 101 0.45 13.12 -5.66
N ASN A 102 0.46 14.02 -6.63
CA ASN A 102 0.59 15.46 -6.42
C ASN A 102 -0.13 16.22 -7.55
N ASP A 103 -0.05 17.55 -7.55
CA ASP A 103 -0.39 18.34 -8.73
C ASP A 103 0.40 17.83 -9.95
N THR A 104 -0.26 17.80 -11.11
CA THR A 104 0.38 17.37 -12.36
C THR A 104 0.87 18.58 -13.12
N THR A 105 1.94 18.40 -13.88
CA THR A 105 2.56 19.52 -14.61
C THR A 105 1.63 20.08 -15.69
N LEU A 106 1.60 21.41 -15.84
CA LEU A 106 0.94 22.11 -16.93
C LEU A 106 1.35 21.58 -18.32
N PRO A 107 2.65 21.35 -18.63
CA PRO A 107 3.02 20.70 -19.90
C PRO A 107 2.45 19.28 -20.04
N GLY A 108 2.38 18.49 -18.97
CA GLY A 108 1.74 17.17 -18.98
C GLY A 108 0.25 17.26 -19.34
N ILE A 109 -0.50 18.16 -18.70
CA ILE A 109 -1.93 18.41 -18.98
C ILE A 109 -2.13 18.87 -20.42
N ALA A 110 -1.35 19.85 -20.87
CA ALA A 110 -1.44 20.42 -22.21
C ALA A 110 -1.12 19.38 -23.29
N GLY A 111 -0.06 18.59 -23.10
CA GLY A 111 0.35 17.55 -24.03
C GLY A 111 -0.71 16.45 -24.16
N TYR A 112 -1.28 16.02 -23.03
CA TYR A 112 -2.34 15.00 -23.06
C TYR A 112 -3.60 15.49 -23.76
N LEU A 113 -4.07 16.71 -23.45
CA LEU A 113 -5.23 17.26 -24.14
C LEU A 113 -4.98 17.39 -25.64
N THR A 114 -3.78 17.85 -26.02
CA THR A 114 -3.38 17.98 -27.43
C THR A 114 -3.45 16.65 -28.14
N GLY A 115 -2.85 15.60 -27.58
CA GLY A 115 -2.88 14.25 -28.16
C GLY A 115 -4.29 13.64 -28.14
N MET A 116 -5.04 13.81 -27.05
CA MET A 116 -6.38 13.26 -26.86
C MET A 116 -7.37 13.76 -27.91
N LEU A 117 -7.27 15.03 -28.33
CA LEU A 117 -8.16 15.61 -29.34
C LEU A 117 -7.96 15.02 -30.75
N PHE A 118 -6.82 14.39 -31.02
CA PHE A 118 -6.58 13.56 -32.22
C PHE A 118 -6.90 12.08 -31.99
N ASN A 119 -6.99 11.63 -30.74
CA ASN A 119 -7.25 10.24 -30.32
C ASN A 119 -6.39 9.17 -31.05
N PRO A 120 -5.06 9.34 -31.17
CA PRO A 120 -4.23 8.38 -31.88
C PRO A 120 -4.05 7.10 -31.05
N ASN A 121 -3.98 5.96 -31.76
CA ASN A 121 -3.79 4.65 -31.15
C ASN A 121 -2.38 4.11 -31.48
N ASN A 122 -1.48 4.12 -30.49
CA ASN A 122 -0.08 3.74 -30.64
C ASN A 122 0.15 2.22 -30.82
N VAL A 123 -0.92 1.42 -30.93
CA VAL A 123 -0.83 -0.01 -31.28
C VAL A 123 -0.43 -0.27 -32.74
N ALA A 124 -0.66 0.71 -33.62
CA ALA A 124 -0.44 0.58 -35.05
C ALA A 124 0.09 1.90 -35.61
N ALA A 125 1.19 1.83 -36.37
CA ALA A 125 1.89 3.02 -36.87
C ALA A 125 1.00 3.86 -37.81
N GLU A 126 0.15 3.23 -38.63
CA GLU A 126 -0.79 3.90 -39.52
C GLU A 126 -1.90 4.66 -38.79
N ALA A 127 -2.23 4.26 -37.55
CA ALA A 127 -3.23 4.93 -36.72
C ALA A 127 -2.63 6.05 -35.85
N SER A 128 -1.30 6.21 -35.86
CA SER A 128 -0.58 7.04 -34.91
C SER A 128 0.85 7.42 -35.34
N PRO A 129 1.11 7.78 -36.61
CA PRO A 129 2.49 7.85 -37.12
C PRO A 129 3.36 8.84 -36.33
N PHE A 130 2.79 9.97 -35.95
CA PHE A 130 3.48 10.98 -35.16
C PHE A 130 3.63 10.60 -33.68
N THR A 131 2.57 10.08 -33.04
CA THR A 131 2.63 9.74 -31.62
C THR A 131 3.36 8.43 -31.34
N THR A 132 3.46 7.52 -32.31
CA THR A 132 4.38 6.37 -32.27
C THR A 132 5.82 6.84 -32.31
N TRP A 133 6.17 7.77 -33.20
CA TRP A 133 7.50 8.37 -33.23
C TRP A 133 7.84 9.11 -31.93
N LEU A 134 6.89 9.87 -31.37
CA LEU A 134 7.06 10.53 -30.08
C LEU A 134 7.29 9.54 -28.95
N GLU A 135 6.56 8.42 -28.92
CA GLU A 135 6.77 7.40 -27.90
C GLU A 135 8.17 6.78 -27.99
N MET A 136 8.66 6.49 -29.21
CA MET A 136 10.03 6.05 -29.40
C MET A 136 11.04 7.09 -28.90
N LYS A 137 10.76 8.38 -29.10
CA LYS A 137 11.60 9.48 -28.57
C LYS A 137 11.59 9.54 -27.04
N VAL A 138 10.42 9.42 -26.42
CA VAL A 138 10.31 9.33 -24.95
C VAL A 138 11.06 8.12 -24.42
N GLY A 139 10.96 6.96 -25.08
CA GLY A 139 11.75 5.78 -24.75
C GLY A 139 13.25 6.02 -24.80
N GLN A 140 13.73 6.74 -25.81
CA GLN A 140 15.14 7.15 -25.94
C GLN A 140 15.56 8.10 -24.82
N GLU A 141 14.77 9.14 -24.53
CA GLU A 141 15.02 10.12 -23.46
C GLU A 141 15.15 9.44 -22.08
N LEU A 142 14.26 8.50 -21.78
CA LEU A 142 14.30 7.74 -20.54
C LEU A 142 15.52 6.80 -20.48
N CYS A 143 15.92 6.20 -21.61
CA CYS A 143 17.14 5.39 -21.70
C CYS A 143 18.42 6.23 -21.48
N GLU A 144 18.48 7.44 -22.06
CA GLU A 144 19.61 8.36 -21.91
C GLU A 144 19.76 8.88 -20.47
N MET A 145 18.63 9.13 -19.80
CA MET A 145 18.57 9.52 -18.40
C MET A 145 19.32 8.52 -17.50
N VAL A 146 19.18 7.22 -17.78
CA VAL A 146 19.84 6.13 -17.03
C VAL A 146 21.16 5.65 -17.65
N LYS A 147 21.71 6.37 -18.64
CA LYS A 147 22.97 6.08 -19.33
C LYS A 147 23.01 4.75 -20.09
N TYR A 148 21.87 4.35 -20.63
CA TYR A 148 21.86 3.35 -21.68
C TYR A 148 22.28 3.96 -23.02
N ASN A 149 22.83 3.13 -23.91
CA ASN A 149 23.28 3.55 -25.23
C ASN A 149 22.08 3.72 -26.18
N THR A 150 21.78 4.93 -26.61
CA THR A 150 20.76 5.22 -27.64
C THR A 150 21.36 5.51 -29.02
N ASP A 151 22.69 5.65 -29.11
CA ASP A 151 23.41 5.91 -30.35
C ASP A 151 23.50 4.63 -31.20
N PRO A 152 22.86 4.59 -32.38
CA PRO A 152 22.91 3.43 -33.27
C PRO A 152 24.30 3.16 -33.84
N GLU A 153 25.21 4.15 -33.86
CA GLU A 153 26.56 4.00 -34.42
C GLU A 153 27.55 3.42 -33.40
N SER A 154 27.19 3.45 -32.10
CA SER A 154 28.01 2.88 -31.03
C SER A 154 27.95 1.35 -31.04
N LYS A 155 29.05 0.71 -31.47
CA LYS A 155 29.17 -0.75 -31.56
C LYS A 155 29.65 -1.44 -30.28
N ASP A 156 30.17 -0.68 -29.32
CA ASP A 156 30.76 -1.20 -28.09
C ASP A 156 29.72 -1.53 -27.00
N GLN A 157 28.49 -1.04 -27.15
CA GLN A 157 27.39 -1.28 -26.22
C GLN A 157 26.09 -1.59 -26.97
N PRO A 158 25.22 -2.46 -26.43
CA PRO A 158 23.94 -2.76 -27.07
C PRO A 158 23.09 -1.48 -27.15
N GLN A 159 22.39 -1.29 -28.27
CA GLN A 159 21.42 -0.21 -28.40
C GLN A 159 20.22 -0.51 -27.50
N ALA A 160 19.80 0.49 -26.74
CA ALA A 160 18.68 0.40 -25.81
C ALA A 160 17.35 0.79 -26.45
N TRP A 161 16.27 0.43 -25.77
CA TRP A 161 14.91 0.74 -26.19
C TRP A 161 14.00 0.85 -24.98
N GLY A 162 13.01 1.73 -25.05
CA GLY A 162 11.97 1.85 -24.04
C GLY A 162 10.64 2.25 -24.64
N HIS A 163 9.57 2.02 -23.89
CA HIS A 163 8.20 2.42 -24.27
C HIS A 163 7.35 2.75 -23.06
N ILE A 164 6.19 3.38 -23.30
CA ILE A 164 5.22 3.75 -22.27
C ILE A 164 4.25 2.59 -22.03
N THR A 165 4.00 2.25 -20.78
CA THR A 165 2.93 1.31 -20.38
C THR A 165 1.79 2.08 -19.71
N CYS A 166 0.64 1.45 -19.49
CA CYS A 166 -0.44 2.09 -18.70
C CYS A 166 -0.02 2.33 -17.24
N ASP A 167 0.82 1.46 -16.68
CA ASP A 167 1.39 1.62 -15.35
C ASP A 167 2.66 0.76 -15.12
N GLY A 168 3.33 0.99 -13.99
CA GLY A 168 4.51 0.23 -13.56
C GLY A 168 4.23 -1.22 -13.14
N SER A 169 2.97 -1.62 -12.90
CA SER A 169 2.64 -3.02 -12.68
C SER A 169 2.71 -3.81 -13.99
N VAL A 170 2.26 -3.21 -15.10
CA VAL A 170 2.40 -3.79 -16.44
C VAL A 170 3.86 -3.79 -16.90
N ALA A 171 4.62 -2.71 -16.65
CA ALA A 171 6.06 -2.70 -16.94
C ALA A 171 6.82 -3.81 -16.18
N ASN A 172 6.52 -4.02 -14.90
CA ASN A 172 7.07 -5.13 -14.12
C ASN A 172 6.61 -6.50 -14.65
N LEU A 173 5.35 -6.63 -15.09
CA LEU A 173 4.85 -7.87 -15.70
C LEU A 173 5.59 -8.21 -17.01
N GLU A 174 5.81 -7.22 -17.86
CA GLU A 174 6.59 -7.34 -19.09
C GLU A 174 8.04 -7.73 -18.79
N SER A 175 8.67 -7.16 -17.76
CA SER A 175 10.04 -7.51 -17.36
C SER A 175 10.14 -8.95 -16.85
N ILE A 176 9.15 -9.43 -16.08
CA ILE A 176 9.04 -10.84 -15.67
C ILE A 176 8.88 -11.73 -16.90
N TRP A 177 7.99 -11.36 -17.83
CA TRP A 177 7.73 -12.13 -19.05
C TRP A 177 8.97 -12.25 -19.93
N ALA A 178 9.70 -11.14 -20.15
CA ALA A 178 10.94 -11.12 -20.89
C ALA A 178 12.03 -11.96 -20.21
N ALA A 179 12.23 -11.81 -18.90
CA ALA A 179 13.22 -12.60 -18.15
C ALA A 179 12.91 -14.11 -18.18
N ARG A 180 11.63 -14.48 -18.07
CA ARG A 180 11.16 -15.87 -18.21
C ARG A 180 11.53 -16.41 -19.60
N ASN A 181 11.13 -15.71 -20.65
CA ASN A 181 11.35 -16.18 -22.02
C ASN A 181 12.83 -16.23 -22.40
N LEU A 182 13.63 -15.25 -21.94
CA LEU A 182 15.09 -15.25 -22.10
C LEU A 182 15.70 -16.54 -21.54
N LYS A 183 15.29 -16.94 -20.33
CA LYS A 183 15.86 -18.10 -19.62
C LYS A 183 15.63 -19.40 -20.37
N PHE A 184 14.50 -19.53 -21.07
CA PHE A 184 14.14 -20.73 -21.84
C PHE A 184 14.60 -20.72 -23.29
N TYR A 185 15.06 -19.57 -23.81
CA TYR A 185 15.44 -19.45 -25.22
C TYR A 185 16.54 -20.44 -25.64
N PRO A 186 17.66 -20.63 -24.89
CA PRO A 186 18.69 -21.59 -25.28
C PRO A 186 18.20 -23.04 -25.28
N LEU A 187 17.30 -23.39 -24.37
CA LEU A 187 16.70 -24.72 -24.29
C LEU A 187 15.78 -24.97 -25.50
N SER A 188 14.98 -23.98 -25.87
CA SER A 188 14.11 -24.00 -27.06
C SER A 188 14.93 -24.15 -28.34
N LEU A 189 16.05 -23.42 -28.44
CA LEU A 189 16.97 -23.51 -29.58
C LEU A 189 17.61 -24.89 -29.68
N LEU A 190 18.09 -25.46 -28.56
CA LEU A 190 18.67 -26.79 -28.57
C LEU A 190 17.65 -27.86 -28.99
N LEU A 191 16.41 -27.78 -28.49
CA LEU A 191 15.32 -28.66 -28.96
C LEU A 191 15.05 -28.50 -30.46
N THR A 192 15.12 -27.27 -30.97
CA THR A 192 14.94 -26.99 -32.40
C THR A 192 16.08 -27.59 -33.25
N MET A 193 17.29 -27.65 -32.71
CA MET A 193 18.42 -28.35 -33.34
C MET A 193 18.28 -29.88 -33.24
N GLU A 194 17.86 -30.41 -32.10
CA GLU A 194 17.74 -31.86 -31.87
C GLU A 194 16.55 -32.50 -32.59
N ARG A 195 15.42 -31.79 -32.67
CA ARG A 195 14.13 -32.33 -33.11
C ARG A 195 13.50 -31.57 -34.27
N GLY A 196 14.05 -30.42 -34.64
CA GLY A 196 13.50 -29.50 -35.64
C GLY A 196 14.38 -29.36 -36.88
N THR A 197 14.22 -28.23 -37.55
CA THR A 197 14.84 -27.95 -38.86
C THR A 197 16.27 -27.41 -38.77
N LEU A 198 16.81 -27.21 -37.56
CA LEU A 198 18.15 -26.64 -37.33
C LEU A 198 19.23 -27.69 -37.01
N GLY A 199 18.98 -28.98 -37.25
CA GLY A 199 19.93 -30.05 -36.91
C GLY A 199 21.32 -29.96 -37.55
N PHE A 200 21.45 -29.25 -38.68
CA PHE A 200 22.74 -29.01 -39.32
C PHE A 200 23.69 -28.14 -38.48
N LEU A 201 23.18 -27.43 -37.47
CA LEU A 201 23.98 -26.60 -36.55
C LEU A 201 24.55 -27.35 -35.35
N LEU A 202 24.09 -28.58 -35.07
CA LEU A 202 24.46 -29.35 -33.88
C LEU A 202 25.97 -29.50 -33.69
N ASN A 203 26.73 -29.52 -34.78
CA ASN A 203 28.19 -29.72 -34.78
C ASN A 203 29.00 -28.44 -34.98
N SER A 204 28.36 -27.28 -35.12
CA SER A 204 29.05 -26.04 -35.53
C SER A 204 28.72 -24.83 -34.67
N PHE A 205 27.51 -24.71 -34.12
CA PHE A 205 27.11 -23.52 -33.38
C PHE A 205 27.66 -23.53 -31.95
N GLN A 206 28.53 -22.56 -31.65
CA GLN A 206 29.14 -22.38 -30.34
C GLN A 206 28.56 -21.18 -29.62
N VAL A 207 28.40 -21.29 -28.30
CA VAL A 207 27.90 -20.24 -27.42
C VAL A 207 28.85 -20.09 -26.23
N GLN A 208 28.96 -18.89 -25.69
CA GLN A 208 29.74 -18.66 -24.47
C GLN A 208 28.99 -19.18 -23.24
N THR A 209 29.68 -19.99 -22.44
CA THR A 209 29.22 -20.38 -21.09
C THR A 209 29.20 -19.16 -20.16
N CYS A 210 28.58 -19.33 -18.99
CA CYS A 210 28.53 -18.29 -17.96
C CYS A 210 29.92 -17.72 -17.60
N GLN A 211 30.95 -18.59 -17.59
CA GLN A 211 32.34 -18.25 -17.27
C GLN A 211 33.16 -17.79 -18.48
N GLY A 212 32.56 -17.68 -19.66
CA GLY A 212 33.21 -17.18 -20.87
C GLY A 212 34.03 -18.22 -21.65
N ALA A 213 33.84 -19.51 -21.40
CA ALA A 213 34.37 -20.57 -22.26
C ALA A 213 33.41 -20.83 -23.43
N SER A 214 33.94 -20.97 -24.64
CA SER A 214 33.16 -21.30 -25.84
C SER A 214 32.96 -22.81 -25.95
N LYS A 215 31.72 -23.24 -26.24
CA LYS A 215 31.35 -24.66 -26.31
C LYS A 215 30.23 -24.83 -27.34
N LEU A 216 30.16 -26.00 -27.99
CA LEU A 216 29.04 -26.34 -28.86
C LEU A 216 27.74 -26.37 -28.04
N LEU A 217 26.67 -25.76 -28.53
CA LEU A 217 25.41 -25.65 -27.77
C LEU A 217 24.89 -27.03 -27.30
N ARG A 218 25.04 -28.06 -28.13
CA ARG A 218 24.63 -29.44 -27.80
C ARG A 218 25.36 -30.07 -26.62
N ASP A 219 26.56 -29.59 -26.30
CA ASP A 219 27.40 -30.17 -25.26
C ASP A 219 27.09 -29.54 -23.89
N PHE A 220 26.27 -28.48 -23.84
CA PHE A 220 25.86 -27.84 -22.59
C PHE A 220 25.00 -28.78 -21.76
N SER A 221 25.28 -28.83 -20.46
CA SER A 221 24.36 -29.36 -19.46
C SER A 221 23.13 -28.45 -19.31
N THR A 222 22.03 -28.95 -18.73
CA THR A 222 20.86 -28.11 -18.40
C THR A 222 21.26 -26.88 -17.56
N TRP A 223 22.14 -27.08 -16.58
CA TRP A 223 22.62 -25.99 -15.73
C TRP A 223 23.35 -24.92 -16.54
N GLU A 224 24.25 -25.31 -17.44
CA GLU A 224 24.97 -24.35 -18.29
C GLU A 224 24.00 -23.60 -19.22
N LEU A 225 23.02 -24.29 -19.84
CA LEU A 225 22.01 -23.66 -20.72
C LEU A 225 21.20 -22.59 -19.97
N LEU A 226 20.76 -22.89 -18.75
CA LEU A 226 20.00 -21.97 -17.91
C LEU A 226 20.85 -20.82 -17.35
N ASN A 227 22.17 -20.82 -17.55
CA ASN A 227 23.09 -19.81 -17.03
C ASN A 227 23.92 -19.11 -18.12
N ILE A 228 23.55 -19.25 -19.39
CA ILE A 228 24.10 -18.42 -20.47
C ILE A 228 23.80 -16.95 -20.14
N PRO A 229 24.80 -16.03 -20.19
CA PRO A 229 24.59 -14.62 -19.89
C PRO A 229 23.53 -13.97 -20.80
N PRO A 230 22.69 -13.04 -20.28
CA PRO A 230 21.64 -12.39 -21.08
C PRO A 230 22.13 -11.82 -22.42
N HIS A 231 23.27 -11.12 -22.43
CA HIS A 231 23.83 -10.54 -23.66
C HIS A 231 24.20 -11.59 -24.71
N GLU A 232 24.65 -12.77 -24.28
CA GLU A 232 25.00 -13.88 -25.18
C GLU A 232 23.73 -14.52 -25.75
N VAL A 233 22.69 -14.72 -24.92
CA VAL A 233 21.39 -15.23 -25.40
C VAL A 233 20.76 -14.28 -26.42
N LEU A 234 20.76 -12.98 -26.14
CA LEU A 234 20.20 -11.96 -27.03
C LEU A 234 20.98 -11.81 -28.35
N ALA A 235 22.27 -12.19 -28.38
CA ALA A 235 23.07 -12.17 -29.59
C ALA A 235 22.84 -13.35 -30.52
N ILE A 236 22.20 -14.43 -30.05
CA ILE A 236 22.04 -15.66 -30.83
C ILE A 236 21.34 -15.42 -32.18
N PRO A 237 20.20 -14.71 -32.30
CA PRO A 237 19.56 -14.48 -33.60
C PRO A 237 20.49 -13.80 -34.61
N ASP A 238 21.20 -12.74 -34.18
CA ASP A 238 22.13 -12.00 -35.03
C ASP A 238 23.33 -12.85 -35.44
N ARG A 239 23.82 -13.70 -34.54
CA ARG A 239 24.90 -14.66 -34.79
C ARG A 239 24.48 -15.73 -35.77
N LEU A 240 23.27 -16.28 -35.64
CA LEU A 240 22.74 -17.27 -36.59
C LEU A 240 22.59 -16.68 -38.00
N TYR A 241 22.21 -15.40 -38.11
CA TYR A 241 22.19 -14.72 -39.39
C TYR A 241 23.61 -14.46 -39.93
N SER A 242 24.48 -13.85 -39.15
CA SER A 242 25.82 -13.45 -39.62
C SER A 242 26.78 -14.62 -39.88
N GLU A 243 26.71 -15.70 -39.08
CA GLU A 243 27.59 -16.86 -39.20
C GLU A 243 27.04 -17.93 -40.17
N TYR A 244 25.71 -18.05 -40.30
CA TYR A 244 25.06 -19.15 -41.05
C TYR A 244 24.03 -18.70 -42.09
N ASN A 245 23.81 -17.40 -42.29
CA ASN A 245 22.80 -16.83 -43.19
C ASN A 245 21.37 -17.30 -42.90
N ILE A 246 21.07 -17.62 -41.64
CA ILE A 246 19.72 -18.03 -41.22
C ILE A 246 18.85 -16.79 -41.11
N SER A 247 17.86 -16.66 -41.99
CA SER A 247 16.97 -15.50 -41.98
C SER A 247 16.12 -15.44 -40.70
N PRO A 248 15.78 -14.24 -40.20
CA PRO A 248 14.90 -14.07 -39.05
C PRO A 248 13.56 -14.79 -39.20
N THR A 249 12.96 -14.76 -40.40
CA THR A 249 11.69 -15.45 -40.70
C THR A 249 11.82 -16.97 -40.57
N PHE A 250 12.92 -17.55 -41.07
CA PHE A 250 13.14 -18.99 -40.93
C PHE A 250 13.37 -19.35 -39.47
N LEU A 251 14.22 -18.59 -38.75
CA LEU A 251 14.51 -18.82 -37.35
C LEU A 251 13.24 -18.77 -36.48
N GLN A 252 12.39 -17.77 -36.71
CA GLN A 252 11.09 -17.63 -36.07
C GLN A 252 10.23 -18.89 -36.29
N ASN A 253 10.05 -19.32 -37.54
CA ASN A 253 9.22 -20.48 -37.86
C ASN A 253 9.77 -21.77 -37.25
N ALA A 254 11.10 -21.93 -37.23
CA ALA A 254 11.76 -23.08 -36.63
C ALA A 254 11.58 -23.13 -35.11
N LEU A 255 11.79 -21.99 -34.43
CA LEU A 255 11.67 -21.87 -32.97
C LEU A 255 10.23 -21.95 -32.47
N ASN A 256 9.24 -21.51 -33.25
CA ASN A 256 7.84 -21.41 -32.82
C ASN A 256 7.28 -22.74 -32.25
N LEU A 257 7.77 -23.88 -32.72
CA LEU A 257 7.38 -25.21 -32.25
C LEU A 257 7.89 -25.55 -30.84
N PHE A 258 8.92 -24.83 -30.36
CA PHE A 258 9.65 -25.14 -29.14
C PHE A 258 9.74 -23.98 -28.15
N LEU A 259 9.31 -22.78 -28.55
CA LEU A 259 9.24 -21.60 -27.68
C LEU A 259 8.19 -21.80 -26.57
N ILE A 260 8.52 -21.39 -25.35
CA ILE A 260 7.59 -21.48 -24.21
C ILE A 260 6.37 -20.57 -24.35
N GLN A 261 6.44 -19.56 -25.21
CA GLN A 261 5.30 -18.75 -25.62
C GLN A 261 4.23 -19.62 -26.31
N SER A 262 4.63 -20.64 -27.05
CA SER A 262 3.74 -21.51 -27.83
C SER A 262 3.29 -22.75 -27.06
N ILE A 263 4.19 -23.37 -26.30
CA ILE A 263 3.92 -24.68 -25.67
C ILE A 263 3.79 -24.64 -24.14
N GLY A 264 4.06 -23.49 -23.52
CA GLY A 264 4.14 -23.34 -22.07
C GLY A 264 5.48 -23.81 -21.50
N LYS A 265 5.91 -23.21 -20.39
CA LYS A 265 7.21 -23.51 -19.76
C LYS A 265 7.31 -24.90 -19.13
N ASP A 266 6.17 -25.46 -18.72
CA ASP A 266 6.08 -26.77 -18.06
C ASP A 266 5.68 -27.88 -19.04
N ALA A 267 5.89 -27.65 -20.35
CA ALA A 267 5.63 -28.64 -21.36
C ALA A 267 6.45 -29.91 -21.08
N THR A 268 5.82 -31.08 -21.19
CA THR A 268 6.43 -32.38 -20.86
C THR A 268 7.76 -32.60 -21.57
N MET A 269 7.91 -32.10 -22.81
CA MET A 269 9.18 -32.22 -23.55
C MET A 269 10.36 -31.48 -22.89
N PHE A 270 10.10 -30.35 -22.22
CA PHE A 270 11.14 -29.62 -21.47
C PHE A 270 11.49 -30.38 -20.20
N GLU A 271 10.47 -30.83 -19.46
CA GLU A 271 10.67 -31.62 -18.23
C GLU A 271 11.47 -32.90 -18.51
N GLU A 272 11.16 -33.63 -19.59
CA GLU A 272 11.85 -34.86 -19.98
C GLU A 272 13.27 -34.63 -20.48
N ARG A 273 13.51 -33.59 -21.31
CA ARG A 273 14.84 -33.34 -21.90
C ARG A 273 15.81 -32.68 -20.92
N PHE A 274 15.30 -31.81 -20.05
CA PHE A 274 16.14 -30.93 -19.23
C PHE A 274 16.04 -31.21 -17.73
N GLY A 275 15.05 -31.99 -17.28
CA GLY A 275 14.82 -32.32 -15.88
C GLY A 275 13.77 -31.42 -15.26
N ARG A 276 12.66 -32.02 -14.82
CA ARG A 276 11.50 -31.33 -14.22
C ARG A 276 11.89 -30.42 -13.05
N GLU A 277 12.81 -30.88 -12.23
CA GLU A 277 13.32 -30.18 -11.06
C GLU A 277 14.14 -28.93 -11.39
N TYR A 278 14.81 -28.90 -12.55
CA TYR A 278 15.47 -27.68 -13.05
C TYR A 278 14.45 -26.66 -13.56
N ILE A 279 13.42 -27.13 -14.28
CA ILE A 279 12.43 -26.28 -14.95
C ILE A 279 11.45 -25.63 -13.97
N ASN A 280 10.84 -26.42 -13.08
CA ASN A 280 9.70 -25.97 -12.27
C ASN A 280 10.11 -25.18 -11.01
N ARG A 281 11.38 -25.28 -10.62
CA ARG A 281 11.87 -24.72 -9.36
C ARG A 281 12.73 -23.48 -9.55
N MET A 282 12.87 -22.90 -10.74
CA MET A 282 13.72 -21.70 -10.90
C MET A 282 13.28 -20.54 -9.99
N ALA A 283 14.25 -19.80 -9.45
CA ALA A 283 14.02 -18.71 -8.51
C ALA A 283 13.82 -17.37 -9.23
N TYR A 284 12.99 -16.51 -8.63
CA TYR A 284 12.93 -15.08 -8.89
C TYR A 284 13.25 -14.36 -7.58
N ILE A 285 14.27 -13.52 -7.51
CA ILE A 285 14.76 -12.98 -6.23
C ILE A 285 14.48 -11.49 -6.15
N THR A 286 13.95 -11.03 -5.01
CA THR A 286 13.59 -9.63 -4.80
C THR A 286 13.56 -9.32 -3.29
N SER A 287 13.57 -8.04 -2.92
CA SER A 287 13.46 -7.64 -1.52
C SER A 287 12.11 -8.03 -0.92
N ALA A 288 12.07 -8.31 0.39
CA ALA A 288 10.83 -8.60 1.11
C ALA A 288 9.81 -7.45 1.03
N THR A 289 10.28 -6.22 0.80
CA THR A 289 9.49 -4.98 0.67
C THR A 289 9.01 -4.70 -0.76
N LYS A 290 9.06 -5.70 -1.65
CA LYS A 290 8.54 -5.61 -3.03
C LYS A 290 7.09 -5.14 -3.10
N HIS A 291 6.79 -4.39 -4.15
CA HIS A 291 5.42 -4.05 -4.52
C HIS A 291 4.62 -5.33 -4.90
N TYR A 292 3.31 -5.30 -4.68
CA TYR A 292 2.44 -6.46 -4.93
C TYR A 292 2.44 -6.90 -6.42
N SER A 293 2.89 -6.05 -7.35
CA SER A 293 3.01 -6.38 -8.77
C SER A 293 3.91 -7.59 -9.01
N TRP A 294 4.91 -7.83 -8.16
CA TRP A 294 5.84 -8.96 -8.29
C TRP A 294 5.19 -10.33 -8.06
N PRO A 295 4.56 -10.61 -6.90
CA PRO A 295 3.84 -11.88 -6.71
C PRO A 295 2.68 -12.03 -7.69
N LYS A 296 2.00 -10.93 -8.06
CA LYS A 296 0.95 -10.95 -9.10
C LYS A 296 1.52 -11.34 -10.46
N GLY A 297 2.63 -10.73 -10.88
CA GLY A 297 3.27 -11.00 -12.16
C GLY A 297 3.82 -12.42 -12.26
N ALA A 298 4.38 -12.97 -11.18
CA ALA A 298 4.77 -14.37 -11.13
C ALA A 298 3.57 -15.32 -11.25
N ALA A 299 2.43 -14.98 -10.64
CA ALA A 299 1.20 -15.77 -10.82
C ALA A 299 0.69 -15.70 -12.27
N VAL A 300 0.60 -14.49 -12.85
CA VAL A 300 0.12 -14.27 -14.23
C VAL A 300 1.00 -14.97 -15.27
N THR A 301 2.33 -14.98 -15.07
CA THR A 301 3.28 -15.62 -16.00
C THR A 301 3.43 -17.14 -15.77
N GLY A 302 2.70 -17.72 -14.83
CA GLY A 302 2.76 -19.15 -14.50
C GLY A 302 4.02 -19.57 -13.73
N ILE A 303 4.85 -18.63 -13.27
CA ILE A 303 6.02 -18.90 -12.41
C ILE A 303 5.57 -19.32 -11.01
N GLY A 304 4.48 -18.73 -10.50
CA GLY A 304 3.96 -18.99 -9.16
C GLY A 304 4.67 -18.16 -8.08
N SER A 305 3.91 -17.63 -7.13
CA SER A 305 4.44 -16.75 -6.07
C SER A 305 5.44 -17.45 -5.14
N GLU A 306 5.34 -18.77 -4.98
CA GLU A 306 6.27 -19.60 -4.18
C GLU A 306 7.69 -19.65 -4.76
N ASN A 307 7.85 -19.33 -6.05
CA ASN A 307 9.16 -19.23 -6.69
C ASN A 307 9.82 -17.86 -6.50
N LEU A 308 9.14 -16.89 -5.85
CA LEU A 308 9.76 -15.66 -5.39
C LEU A 308 10.48 -15.87 -4.06
N ILE A 309 11.80 -15.68 -4.06
CA ILE A 309 12.62 -15.66 -2.86
C ILE A 309 12.69 -14.21 -2.36
N ASN A 310 12.23 -14.00 -1.13
CA ASN A 310 12.26 -12.70 -0.47
C ASN A 310 13.56 -12.52 0.29
N ILE A 311 14.30 -11.46 -0.04
CA ILE A 311 15.51 -11.09 0.70
C ILE A 311 15.12 -10.19 1.87
N ARG A 312 15.68 -10.48 3.06
CA ARG A 312 15.52 -9.63 4.25
C ARG A 312 15.98 -8.20 3.98
N VAL A 313 15.57 -7.29 4.85
CA VAL A 313 15.93 -5.88 4.79
C VAL A 313 16.69 -5.40 6.01
N ASP A 314 17.52 -4.37 5.82
CA ASP A 314 18.23 -3.65 6.88
C ASP A 314 17.30 -2.69 7.65
N ASP A 315 17.83 -1.99 8.65
CA ASP A 315 17.06 -1.02 9.46
C ASP A 315 16.57 0.21 8.64
N GLY A 316 17.05 0.40 7.41
CA GLY A 316 16.54 1.37 6.44
C GLY A 316 15.53 0.80 5.45
N ALA A 317 15.09 -0.45 5.66
CA ALA A 317 14.23 -1.22 4.77
C ALA A 317 14.80 -1.48 3.35
N ARG A 318 16.13 -1.44 3.21
CA ARG A 318 16.86 -1.79 1.97
C ARG A 318 17.24 -3.26 1.98
N MET A 319 17.37 -3.86 0.80
CA MET A 319 17.82 -5.25 0.66
C MET A 319 19.14 -5.53 1.40
N GLU A 320 19.13 -6.58 2.23
CA GLU A 320 20.31 -7.05 2.94
C GLU A 320 21.21 -7.88 2.00
N ILE A 321 22.34 -7.30 1.58
CA ILE A 321 23.28 -7.92 0.62
C ILE A 321 23.82 -9.26 1.09
N GLY A 322 24.12 -9.42 2.38
CA GLY A 322 24.59 -10.71 2.92
C GLY A 322 23.55 -11.82 2.75
N HIS A 323 22.27 -11.53 2.98
CA HIS A 323 21.20 -12.50 2.78
C HIS A 323 20.95 -12.80 1.28
N LEU A 324 21.11 -11.80 0.39
CA LEU A 324 21.09 -12.05 -1.06
C LEU A 324 22.20 -13.02 -1.47
N GLU A 325 23.42 -12.81 -0.99
CA GLU A 325 24.54 -13.71 -1.26
C GLU A 325 24.27 -15.13 -0.73
N ASP A 326 23.71 -15.26 0.47
CA ASP A 326 23.32 -16.55 1.04
C ASP A 326 22.29 -17.28 0.18
N GLU A 327 21.22 -16.60 -0.26
CA GLU A 327 20.18 -17.20 -1.12
C GLU A 327 20.71 -17.57 -2.51
N LEU A 328 21.61 -16.77 -3.10
CA LEU A 328 22.28 -17.11 -4.35
C LEU A 328 23.20 -18.33 -4.18
N ASN A 329 23.93 -18.44 -3.07
CA ASN A 329 24.72 -19.64 -2.76
C ASN A 329 23.83 -20.87 -2.54
N LYS A 330 22.69 -20.75 -1.84
CA LYS A 330 21.70 -21.83 -1.72
C LYS A 330 21.19 -22.29 -3.08
N CYS A 331 20.94 -21.36 -4.00
CA CYS A 331 20.55 -21.69 -5.37
C CYS A 331 21.67 -22.44 -6.11
N LEU A 332 22.90 -21.94 -6.06
CA LEU A 332 24.06 -22.51 -6.74
C LEU A 332 24.43 -23.92 -6.24
N TYR A 333 24.38 -24.15 -4.92
CA TYR A 333 24.82 -25.40 -4.29
C TYR A 333 23.67 -26.36 -3.92
N ALA A 334 22.43 -26.06 -4.32
CA ALA A 334 21.32 -27.00 -4.20
C ALA A 334 21.60 -28.30 -5.01
N ASN A 335 20.89 -29.38 -4.66
CA ASN A 335 20.98 -30.64 -5.39
C ASN A 335 19.58 -31.07 -5.91
N PRO A 336 19.29 -30.91 -7.22
CA PRO A 336 20.13 -30.21 -8.20
C PRO A 336 20.14 -28.69 -8.00
N PRO A 337 21.11 -27.97 -8.61
CA PRO A 337 21.19 -26.52 -8.56
C PRO A 337 19.92 -25.83 -9.07
N ARG A 338 19.55 -24.71 -8.44
CA ARG A 338 18.35 -23.93 -8.74
C ARG A 338 18.72 -22.71 -9.59
N ALA A 339 18.30 -22.65 -10.85
CA ALA A 339 18.60 -21.49 -11.69
C ALA A 339 17.78 -20.25 -11.27
N VAL A 340 18.28 -19.06 -11.59
CA VAL A 340 17.66 -17.77 -11.23
C VAL A 340 17.22 -17.05 -12.51
N TYR A 341 15.94 -16.72 -12.62
CA TYR A 341 15.41 -15.88 -13.70
C TYR A 341 16.01 -14.47 -13.61
N ALA A 342 15.75 -13.81 -12.49
CA ALA A 342 16.18 -12.45 -12.23
C ALA A 342 16.41 -12.17 -10.75
N VAL A 343 17.22 -11.16 -10.48
CA VAL A 343 17.30 -10.43 -9.21
C VAL A 343 16.73 -9.03 -9.45
N VAL A 344 15.82 -8.60 -8.59
CA VAL A 344 15.20 -7.27 -8.62
C VAL A 344 15.81 -6.39 -7.55
N ALA A 345 16.35 -5.24 -7.96
CA ALA A 345 16.68 -4.15 -7.05
C ALA A 345 15.51 -3.15 -7.02
N ILE A 346 15.00 -2.82 -5.84
CA ILE A 346 13.96 -1.80 -5.68
C ILE A 346 14.64 -0.44 -5.54
N ILE A 347 14.35 0.46 -6.47
CA ILE A 347 14.87 1.82 -6.48
C ILE A 347 13.72 2.73 -6.07
N GLY A 348 13.55 2.86 -4.75
CA GLY A 348 12.46 3.62 -4.15
C GLY A 348 11.26 2.76 -3.80
N SER A 349 11.32 2.08 -2.65
CA SER A 349 10.22 1.23 -2.15
C SER A 349 8.94 2.02 -1.89
N THR A 350 7.78 1.38 -2.10
CA THR A 350 6.46 2.05 -2.04
C THR A 350 6.17 2.68 -0.68
N GLU A 351 6.55 2.00 0.39
CA GLU A 351 6.20 2.41 1.75
C GLU A 351 7.20 3.39 2.35
N HIS A 352 8.49 3.34 1.95
CA HIS A 352 9.60 4.01 2.66
C HIS A 352 10.56 4.77 1.76
N GLY A 353 10.38 4.71 0.44
CA GLY A 353 11.31 5.31 -0.52
C GLY A 353 12.71 4.72 -0.40
N ALA A 354 12.87 3.50 0.13
CA ALA A 354 14.17 2.87 0.33
C ALA A 354 14.81 2.53 -1.03
N CYS A 355 16.10 2.78 -1.16
CA CYS A 355 16.87 2.49 -2.37
C CYS A 355 17.82 1.32 -2.12
N ASP A 356 17.57 0.19 -2.77
CA ASP A 356 18.41 -0.99 -2.63
C ASP A 356 19.86 -0.71 -3.08
N PRO A 357 20.87 -1.33 -2.44
CA PRO A 357 22.29 -1.12 -2.73
C PRO A 357 22.71 -1.76 -4.08
N LEU A 358 22.27 -1.17 -5.19
CA LEU A 358 22.43 -1.70 -6.54
C LEU A 358 23.89 -1.92 -6.94
N ALA A 359 24.81 -1.06 -6.48
CA ALA A 359 26.24 -1.22 -6.73
C ALA A 359 26.77 -2.56 -6.21
N ASP A 360 26.30 -2.99 -5.03
CA ASP A 360 26.72 -4.27 -4.44
C ASP A 360 26.02 -5.46 -5.10
N ILE A 361 24.76 -5.31 -5.55
CA ILE A 361 24.06 -6.31 -6.35
C ILE A 361 24.79 -6.55 -7.69
N VAL A 362 25.25 -5.48 -8.35
CA VAL A 362 26.07 -5.59 -9.58
C VAL A 362 27.38 -6.33 -9.31
N LYS A 363 28.07 -6.02 -8.21
CA LYS A 363 29.29 -6.77 -7.81
C LYS A 363 29.00 -8.25 -7.57
N LEU A 364 27.91 -8.57 -6.86
CA LEU A 364 27.49 -9.96 -6.62
C LEU A 364 27.19 -10.68 -7.94
N ARG A 365 26.50 -10.04 -8.88
CA ARG A 365 26.23 -10.60 -10.22
C ARG A 365 27.51 -11.05 -10.90
N GLU A 366 28.55 -10.21 -10.90
CA GLU A 366 29.86 -10.56 -11.48
C GLU A 366 30.59 -11.67 -10.73
N GLN A 367 30.48 -11.71 -9.40
CA GLN A 367 31.06 -12.79 -8.60
C GLN A 367 30.38 -14.14 -8.87
N PHE A 368 29.06 -14.17 -8.96
CA PHE A 368 28.31 -15.40 -9.23
C PHE A 368 28.44 -15.88 -10.68
N ARG A 369 28.62 -14.97 -11.65
CA ARG A 369 28.98 -15.33 -13.03
C ARG A 369 30.26 -16.16 -13.10
N LYS A 370 31.30 -15.78 -12.35
CA LYS A 370 32.54 -16.56 -12.24
C LYS A 370 32.33 -17.96 -11.65
N LYS A 371 31.28 -18.15 -10.85
CA LYS A 371 30.89 -19.44 -10.26
C LYS A 371 29.92 -20.24 -11.15
N GLY A 372 29.46 -19.68 -12.28
CA GLY A 372 28.55 -20.34 -13.21
C GLY A 372 27.07 -20.06 -13.02
N LEU A 373 26.71 -19.04 -12.24
CA LEU A 373 25.33 -18.59 -12.05
C LEU A 373 25.13 -17.22 -12.70
N SER A 374 24.17 -17.13 -13.62
CA SER A 374 23.79 -15.88 -14.31
C SER A 374 22.28 -15.65 -14.23
N PHE A 375 21.91 -14.39 -14.07
CA PHE A 375 20.53 -13.93 -13.97
C PHE A 375 20.36 -12.56 -14.64
N VAL A 376 19.10 -12.24 -14.95
CA VAL A 376 18.68 -10.89 -15.33
C VAL A 376 18.74 -9.99 -14.09
N LEU A 377 19.29 -8.79 -14.23
CA LEU A 377 19.21 -7.75 -13.20
C LEU A 377 18.16 -6.73 -13.63
N HIS A 378 17.06 -6.66 -12.88
CA HIS A 378 16.01 -5.67 -13.11
C HIS A 378 16.03 -4.62 -12.00
N ALA A 379 15.85 -3.35 -12.34
CA ALA A 379 15.55 -2.32 -11.34
C ALA A 379 14.06 -1.96 -11.38
N ASP A 380 13.35 -2.21 -10.28
CA ASP A 380 12.03 -1.63 -10.07
C ASP A 380 12.21 -0.19 -9.60
N GLY A 381 12.33 0.72 -10.57
CA GLY A 381 12.48 2.14 -10.32
C GLY A 381 11.24 2.94 -10.70
N ALA A 382 10.05 2.33 -10.58
CA ALA A 382 8.79 3.00 -10.85
C ALA A 382 8.73 4.36 -10.14
N TRP A 383 9.16 4.41 -8.87
CA TRP A 383 9.31 5.65 -8.13
C TRP A 383 10.68 6.34 -8.33
N GLY A 384 11.77 5.59 -8.21
CA GLY A 384 13.09 6.20 -8.06
C GLY A 384 13.84 6.58 -9.33
N THR A 385 13.41 6.11 -10.51
CA THR A 385 14.21 6.28 -11.75
C THR A 385 14.37 7.75 -12.16
N TYR A 386 13.34 8.61 -12.04
CA TYR A 386 13.47 10.04 -12.34
C TYR A 386 14.45 10.78 -11.41
N PHE A 387 14.71 10.28 -10.20
CA PHE A 387 15.71 10.86 -9.30
C PHE A 387 17.13 10.75 -9.85
N SER A 388 17.38 9.92 -10.88
CA SER A 388 18.65 9.93 -11.61
C SER A 388 18.97 11.28 -12.26
N THR A 389 17.97 12.13 -12.52
CA THR A 389 18.16 13.51 -13.00
C THR A 389 18.84 14.43 -11.99
N THR A 390 18.89 14.04 -10.70
CA THR A 390 19.67 14.73 -9.66
C THR A 390 21.17 14.44 -9.76
N LEU A 391 21.57 13.39 -10.49
CA LEU A 391 22.97 13.01 -10.63
C LEU A 391 23.70 13.96 -11.57
N GLN A 392 24.82 14.50 -11.11
CA GLN A 392 25.67 15.39 -11.91
C GLN A 392 26.27 14.69 -13.14
N HIS A 393 26.30 15.41 -14.26
CA HIS A 393 27.04 15.08 -15.47
C HIS A 393 27.98 16.24 -15.85
N GLY A 394 29.19 16.26 -15.27
CA GLY A 394 30.22 17.26 -15.56
C GLY A 394 30.58 18.18 -14.38
N ASP A 395 31.81 18.70 -14.40
CA ASP A 395 32.39 19.59 -13.39
C ASP A 395 31.72 20.97 -13.45
N PHE A 396 30.67 21.18 -12.65
CA PHE A 396 30.18 22.54 -12.38
C PHE A 396 30.96 23.14 -11.22
N ARG A 397 32.10 23.70 -11.56
CA ARG A 397 32.59 24.89 -10.86
C ARG A 397 31.62 26.02 -11.22
N ASN A 398 30.90 26.50 -10.21
CA ASN A 398 29.98 27.65 -10.24
C ASN A 398 28.62 27.39 -10.93
N GLY A 399 27.58 27.14 -10.12
CA GLY A 399 26.17 27.17 -10.51
C GLY A 399 25.29 27.46 -9.27
N PRO A 400 24.38 28.45 -9.28
CA PRO A 400 23.72 28.96 -8.06
C PRO A 400 22.36 28.25 -7.73
N VAL A 401 21.94 28.20 -6.45
CA VAL A 401 20.92 27.28 -5.85
C VAL A 401 19.62 27.94 -5.31
N GLY A 402 18.45 27.40 -5.68
CA GLY A 402 17.05 27.75 -5.28
C GLY A 402 16.78 28.44 -3.91
N PHE A 403 15.72 29.28 -3.80
CA PHE A 403 15.14 29.70 -2.50
C PHE A 403 14.72 28.47 -1.66
N VAL A 404 14.11 27.48 -2.31
CA VAL A 404 13.98 26.13 -1.76
C VAL A 404 15.27 25.38 -2.10
N PRO A 405 16.03 24.92 -1.10
CA PRO A 405 17.25 24.18 -1.33
C PRO A 405 16.94 22.88 -2.08
N SER A 406 17.70 22.62 -3.14
CA SER A 406 17.80 21.29 -3.71
C SER A 406 18.95 20.57 -3.00
N ILE A 407 18.66 19.48 -2.28
CA ILE A 407 19.72 18.71 -1.63
C ILE A 407 20.17 17.54 -2.50
N ALA A 408 21.48 17.30 -2.48
CA ALA A 408 22.04 16.09 -3.03
C ALA A 408 21.49 14.88 -2.27
N LEU A 409 21.29 13.77 -2.99
CA LEU A 409 20.87 12.52 -2.38
C LEU A 409 21.94 12.00 -1.42
N LYS A 410 21.56 11.05 -0.57
CA LYS A 410 22.52 10.31 0.26
C LYS A 410 23.58 9.67 -0.64
N PRO A 411 24.87 9.64 -0.25
CA PRO A 411 25.94 9.08 -1.08
C PRO A 411 25.67 7.66 -1.59
N LYS A 412 25.12 6.79 -0.73
CA LYS A 412 24.74 5.41 -1.13
C LYS A 412 23.60 5.39 -2.15
N THR A 413 22.62 6.28 -2.02
CA THR A 413 21.51 6.40 -2.97
C THR A 413 22.02 6.89 -4.33
N GLU A 414 22.93 7.87 -4.35
CA GLU A 414 23.58 8.31 -5.60
C GLU A 414 24.36 7.16 -6.26
N GLU A 415 25.12 6.40 -5.48
CA GLU A 415 25.86 5.24 -5.98
C GLU A 415 24.92 4.21 -6.60
N SER A 416 23.80 3.88 -5.95
CA SER A 416 22.78 3.00 -6.51
C SER A 416 22.21 3.54 -7.81
N LEU A 417 21.79 4.80 -7.87
CA LEU A 417 21.22 5.40 -9.09
C LEU A 417 22.23 5.41 -10.25
N ARG A 418 23.53 5.66 -9.99
CA ARG A 418 24.59 5.59 -11.02
C ARG A 418 24.76 4.19 -11.59
N ASN A 419 24.38 3.15 -10.84
CA ASN A 419 24.48 1.75 -11.26
C ASN A 419 23.25 1.23 -12.01
N LEU A 420 22.19 2.04 -12.18
CA LEU A 420 21.03 1.72 -13.04
C LEU A 420 21.49 1.30 -14.46
N ARG A 421 22.54 1.92 -14.98
CA ARG A 421 23.15 1.62 -16.29
C ARG A 421 23.60 0.16 -16.50
N TYR A 422 23.70 -0.63 -15.43
CA TYR A 422 24.11 -2.04 -15.48
C TYR A 422 22.93 -3.04 -15.37
N CYS A 423 21.72 -2.55 -15.13
CA CYS A 423 20.51 -3.37 -15.20
C CYS A 423 20.28 -3.80 -16.67
N ASP A 424 19.64 -4.96 -16.85
CA ASP A 424 19.21 -5.39 -18.18
C ASP A 424 17.86 -4.76 -18.54
N SER A 425 17.03 -4.46 -17.53
CA SER A 425 15.79 -3.70 -17.68
C SER A 425 15.46 -2.83 -16.46
N ILE A 426 14.72 -1.75 -16.66
CA ILE A 426 14.31 -0.79 -15.62
C ILE A 426 12.84 -0.42 -15.81
N THR A 427 12.04 -0.54 -14.76
CA THR A 427 10.70 0.08 -14.69
C THR A 427 10.82 1.54 -14.27
N VAL A 428 10.03 2.43 -14.88
CA VAL A 428 9.98 3.88 -14.57
C VAL A 428 8.55 4.39 -14.75
N ASP A 429 8.03 5.16 -13.79
CA ASP A 429 6.67 5.72 -13.92
C ASP A 429 6.69 7.26 -14.06
N PRO A 430 6.51 7.78 -15.28
CA PRO A 430 6.23 9.20 -15.50
C PRO A 430 5.06 9.73 -14.65
N HIS A 431 4.03 8.91 -14.38
CA HIS A 431 2.88 9.31 -13.55
C HIS A 431 3.13 9.35 -12.03
N LYS A 432 4.36 9.04 -11.59
CA LYS A 432 4.80 9.13 -10.20
C LYS A 432 5.72 10.34 -10.04
N SER A 433 7.03 10.12 -9.99
CA SER A 433 8.06 11.15 -9.81
C SER A 433 8.33 11.97 -11.08
N GLY A 434 7.71 11.61 -12.21
CA GLY A 434 7.66 12.42 -13.42
C GLY A 434 6.56 13.49 -13.43
N TYR A 435 5.66 13.53 -12.42
CA TYR A 435 4.56 14.52 -12.30
C TYR A 435 3.64 14.62 -13.52
N ILE A 436 3.53 13.52 -14.27
CA ILE A 436 2.58 13.40 -15.39
C ILE A 436 1.29 12.77 -14.86
N GLN A 437 0.15 13.13 -15.42
CA GLN A 437 -1.13 12.52 -15.06
C GLN A 437 -1.19 11.05 -15.49
N TYR A 438 -1.96 10.26 -14.74
CA TYR A 438 -2.28 8.89 -15.13
C TYR A 438 -3.06 8.84 -16.45
N PRO A 439 -2.89 7.80 -17.28
CA PRO A 439 -1.90 6.71 -17.16
C PRO A 439 -0.56 7.04 -17.85
N ALA A 440 0.57 6.77 -17.18
CA ALA A 440 1.90 6.80 -17.80
C ALA A 440 2.91 6.02 -16.94
N GLY A 441 3.08 4.73 -17.24
CA GLY A 441 4.21 3.90 -16.82
C GLY A 441 5.26 3.75 -17.93
N GLY A 442 6.31 2.98 -17.70
CA GLY A 442 7.33 2.73 -18.71
C GLY A 442 8.30 1.61 -18.37
N LEU A 443 8.82 0.98 -19.41
CA LEU A 443 9.82 -0.08 -19.33
C LEU A 443 10.98 0.22 -20.27
N LEU A 444 12.20 0.11 -19.74
CA LEU A 444 13.45 0.31 -20.47
C LEU A 444 14.21 -1.01 -20.54
N TYR A 445 14.70 -1.37 -21.73
CA TYR A 445 15.65 -2.46 -21.95
C TYR A 445 17.01 -1.88 -22.31
N ARG A 446 18.06 -2.33 -21.62
CA ARG A 446 19.44 -1.97 -21.94
C ARG A 446 19.85 -2.46 -23.33
N ASP A 447 19.32 -3.62 -23.71
CA ASP A 447 19.50 -4.22 -25.02
C ASP A 447 18.14 -4.37 -25.68
N GLN A 448 17.92 -3.63 -26.74
CA GLN A 448 16.65 -3.54 -27.42
C GLN A 448 16.15 -4.89 -27.94
N ARG A 449 17.04 -5.86 -28.17
CA ARG A 449 16.68 -7.21 -28.63
C ARG A 449 15.82 -7.95 -27.62
N MET A 450 15.87 -7.56 -26.35
CA MET A 450 15.05 -8.14 -25.28
C MET A 450 13.54 -7.97 -25.53
N ARG A 451 13.12 -6.92 -26.25
CA ARG A 451 11.70 -6.69 -26.60
C ARG A 451 11.10 -7.77 -27.50
N TYR A 452 11.91 -8.49 -28.28
CA TYR A 452 11.41 -9.56 -29.15
C TYR A 452 11.05 -10.83 -28.37
N LEU A 453 11.56 -11.00 -27.15
CA LEU A 453 11.24 -12.15 -26.32
C LEU A 453 9.78 -12.18 -25.88
N VAL A 454 9.11 -11.03 -25.84
CA VAL A 454 7.67 -10.94 -25.55
C VAL A 454 6.81 -11.07 -26.81
N THR A 455 7.41 -11.52 -27.91
CA THR A 455 6.73 -11.76 -29.19
C THR A 455 7.00 -13.18 -29.69
N TRP A 456 6.37 -13.54 -30.81
CA TRP A 456 6.76 -14.71 -31.61
C TRP A 456 7.70 -14.36 -32.76
N SER A 457 8.14 -13.11 -32.87
CA SER A 457 8.94 -12.60 -33.98
C SER A 457 10.43 -12.58 -33.64
N SER A 458 11.29 -12.83 -34.64
CA SER A 458 12.74 -12.58 -34.52
C SER A 458 13.08 -11.14 -34.94
N PRO A 459 14.18 -10.54 -34.44
CA PRO A 459 14.62 -9.22 -34.90
C PRO A 459 14.75 -9.20 -36.43
N VAL A 460 13.96 -8.36 -37.10
CA VAL A 460 14.07 -8.18 -38.55
C VAL A 460 15.03 -7.01 -38.79
N VAL A 461 15.97 -7.14 -39.73
CA VAL A 461 16.80 -6.02 -40.18
C VAL A 461 15.86 -4.92 -40.67
N ASN A 462 15.80 -3.83 -39.91
CA ASN A 462 14.79 -2.77 -40.00
C ASN A 462 14.50 -2.31 -41.45
N ARG A 463 13.21 -2.27 -41.82
CA ARG A 463 12.72 -1.32 -42.83
C ARG A 463 12.47 0.00 -42.11
N GLN A 464 13.19 1.04 -42.49
CA GLN A 464 12.97 2.38 -41.94
C GLN A 464 11.52 2.81 -42.18
N GLY A 465 10.76 3.09 -41.12
CA GLY A 465 9.49 3.85 -41.17
C GLY A 465 8.17 3.12 -40.86
N GLU A 466 8.16 1.80 -40.60
CA GLU A 466 6.91 1.02 -40.44
C GLU A 466 6.79 0.23 -39.11
N GLU A 467 7.68 0.44 -38.13
CA GLU A 467 7.67 -0.36 -36.90
C GLU A 467 6.55 0.08 -35.93
N SER A 468 5.56 -0.79 -35.71
CA SER A 468 4.56 -0.56 -34.66
C SER A 468 5.13 -0.88 -33.28
N ILE A 469 5.00 0.06 -32.34
CA ILE A 469 5.54 -0.10 -30.98
C ILE A 469 4.65 -0.99 -30.10
N GLY A 470 3.35 -1.07 -30.38
CA GLY A 470 2.38 -1.78 -29.54
C GLY A 470 2.37 -3.30 -29.63
N VAL A 471 3.32 -3.92 -30.36
CA VAL A 471 3.48 -5.38 -30.41
C VAL A 471 4.51 -5.90 -29.40
N TYR A 472 5.26 -5.00 -28.75
CA TYR A 472 6.41 -5.31 -27.90
C TYR A 472 6.08 -5.27 -26.39
N GLY A 473 4.83 -5.55 -26.03
CA GLY A 473 4.35 -5.48 -24.66
C GLY A 473 3.10 -6.32 -24.41
N ILE A 474 2.52 -6.17 -23.22
CA ILE A 474 1.27 -6.85 -22.80
C ILE A 474 0.04 -6.17 -23.40
N GLU A 475 0.10 -4.84 -23.53
CA GLU A 475 -1.03 -4.03 -23.98
C GLU A 475 -1.22 -4.10 -25.50
N GLY A 476 -2.46 -3.86 -25.94
CA GLY A 476 -2.80 -3.65 -27.35
C GLY A 476 -3.02 -2.17 -27.63
N SER A 477 -4.29 -1.77 -27.83
CA SER A 477 -4.66 -0.36 -27.98
C SER A 477 -4.18 0.47 -26.79
N LYS A 478 -3.45 1.55 -27.08
CA LYS A 478 -2.86 2.43 -26.08
C LYS A 478 -2.92 3.89 -26.53
N PRO A 479 -3.21 4.84 -25.62
CA PRO A 479 -3.45 6.22 -26.00
C PRO A 479 -2.14 6.91 -26.38
N GLY A 480 -2.00 7.39 -27.62
CA GLY A 480 -0.85 8.21 -28.02
C GLY A 480 -0.78 9.56 -27.28
N ALA A 481 -1.83 9.94 -26.55
CA ALA A 481 -1.84 11.12 -25.68
C ALA A 481 -0.87 11.02 -24.49
N ALA A 482 -0.65 9.83 -23.93
CA ALA A 482 0.26 9.61 -22.80
C ALA A 482 1.74 9.91 -23.15
N PRO A 483 2.31 9.39 -24.27
CA PRO A 483 3.65 9.78 -24.69
C PRO A 483 3.75 11.25 -25.11
N VAL A 484 2.71 11.86 -25.69
CA VAL A 484 2.71 13.31 -26.00
C VAL A 484 2.84 14.15 -24.72
N ALA A 485 2.08 13.80 -23.68
CA ALA A 485 2.18 14.44 -22.37
C ALA A 485 3.58 14.31 -21.76
N THR A 486 4.12 13.08 -21.80
CA THR A 486 5.44 12.78 -21.25
C THR A 486 6.54 13.55 -21.99
N TRP A 487 6.51 13.52 -23.33
CA TRP A 487 7.45 14.23 -24.17
C TRP A 487 7.43 15.73 -23.92
N LEU A 488 6.25 16.36 -23.92
CA LEU A 488 6.15 17.81 -23.70
C LEU A 488 6.67 18.20 -22.32
N SER A 489 6.38 17.39 -21.30
CA SER A 489 6.93 17.58 -19.95
C SER A 489 8.46 17.49 -19.96
N HIS A 490 9.04 16.49 -20.62
CA HIS A 490 10.49 16.35 -20.76
C HIS A 490 11.14 17.55 -21.48
N GLN A 491 10.51 18.09 -22.52
CA GLN A 491 11.07 19.23 -23.26
C GLN A 491 11.00 20.55 -22.46
N VAL A 492 9.92 20.77 -21.72
CA VAL A 492 9.71 22.02 -20.98
C VAL A 492 10.50 22.02 -19.67
N ILE A 493 10.52 20.89 -18.96
CA ILE A 493 11.18 20.79 -17.64
C ILE A 493 12.64 20.40 -17.82
N GLY A 494 12.94 19.40 -18.66
CA GLY A 494 14.28 18.88 -18.89
C GLY A 494 14.66 17.72 -17.96
N LEU A 495 15.12 16.61 -18.55
CA LEU A 495 15.70 15.46 -17.83
C LEU A 495 17.16 15.71 -17.41
N ASN A 496 17.38 16.75 -16.60
CA ASN A 496 18.69 17.17 -16.15
C ASN A 496 18.62 17.82 -14.75
N THR A 497 19.78 18.20 -14.21
CA THR A 497 19.90 18.76 -12.85
C THR A 497 19.24 20.12 -12.66
N ARG A 498 18.92 20.86 -13.74
CA ARG A 498 18.20 22.15 -13.69
C ARG A 498 16.70 22.03 -13.91
N GLY A 499 16.25 20.87 -14.38
CA GLY A 499 14.84 20.54 -14.62
C GLY A 499 14.29 19.65 -13.52
N TYR A 500 13.96 18.40 -13.88
CA TYR A 500 13.48 17.38 -12.94
C TYR A 500 14.43 17.16 -11.76
N GLY A 501 15.75 17.31 -11.94
CA GLY A 501 16.71 17.18 -10.86
C GLY A 501 16.56 18.27 -9.79
N ALA A 502 16.27 19.51 -10.21
CA ALA A 502 16.00 20.61 -9.29
C ALA A 502 14.67 20.35 -8.54
N LEU A 503 13.59 20.07 -9.29
CA LEU A 503 12.25 19.77 -8.75
C LEU A 503 12.27 18.64 -7.72
N LEU A 504 12.91 17.52 -8.05
CA LEU A 504 12.99 16.37 -7.16
C LEU A 504 13.92 16.64 -5.98
N GLY A 505 15.00 17.38 -6.17
CA GLY A 505 15.88 17.77 -5.06
C GLY A 505 15.19 18.70 -4.04
N GLU A 506 14.29 19.59 -4.48
CA GLU A 506 13.44 20.38 -3.58
C GLU A 506 12.47 19.49 -2.79
N ALA A 507 11.89 18.48 -3.43
CA ALA A 507 11.04 17.49 -2.75
C ALA A 507 11.82 16.64 -1.74
N VAL A 508 13.05 16.22 -2.06
CA VAL A 508 13.94 15.50 -1.13
C VAL A 508 14.29 16.38 0.07
N PHE A 509 14.58 17.66 -0.15
CA PHE A 509 14.81 18.61 0.93
C PHE A 509 13.58 18.77 1.82
N GLY A 510 12.40 18.97 1.25
CA GLY A 510 11.14 19.01 1.99
C GLY A 510 10.89 17.73 2.80
N CYS A 511 11.22 16.57 2.25
CA CYS A 511 11.15 15.29 2.94
C CYS A 511 12.09 15.23 4.16
N ALA A 512 13.34 15.68 4.00
CA ALA A 512 14.30 15.73 5.09
C ALA A 512 13.88 16.71 6.20
N MET A 513 13.28 17.84 5.84
CA MET A 513 12.72 18.80 6.81
C MET A 513 11.52 18.21 7.57
N MET A 514 10.60 17.52 6.88
CA MET A 514 9.51 16.79 7.54
C MET A 514 10.05 15.72 8.49
N TYR A 515 11.06 14.96 8.07
CA TYR A 515 11.74 14.00 8.94
C TYR A 515 12.37 14.66 10.18
N ALA A 516 13.04 15.81 10.00
CA ALA A 516 13.64 16.54 11.11
C ALA A 516 12.59 16.88 12.18
N TYR A 517 11.44 17.41 11.77
CA TYR A 517 10.30 17.64 12.68
C TYR A 517 9.80 16.35 13.34
N LEU A 518 9.59 15.28 12.59
CA LEU A 518 9.09 14.01 13.13
C LEU A 518 10.07 13.40 14.15
N SER A 519 11.37 13.45 13.87
CA SER A 519 12.43 12.86 14.69
C SER A 519 12.65 13.59 16.03
N THR A 520 12.32 14.89 16.10
CA THR A 520 12.49 15.72 17.29
C THR A 520 11.19 16.10 17.99
N MET A 521 10.02 15.77 17.41
CA MET A 521 8.70 16.17 17.91
C MET A 521 8.45 15.75 19.36
N SER A 522 8.88 14.53 19.71
CA SER A 522 8.75 13.99 21.06
C SER A 522 10.01 14.24 21.89
N THR A 523 9.79 14.48 23.18
CA THR A 523 10.85 14.71 24.18
C THR A 523 10.62 13.82 25.40
N LYS A 524 11.51 13.90 26.41
CA LYS A 524 11.27 13.22 27.69
C LYS A 524 9.99 13.71 28.38
N SER A 525 9.58 14.96 28.17
CA SER A 525 8.42 15.58 28.82
C SER A 525 7.10 15.44 28.06
N THR A 526 7.10 14.98 26.80
CA THR A 526 5.85 14.72 26.06
C THR A 526 5.21 13.41 26.52
N ASP A 527 3.88 13.35 26.52
CA ASP A 527 3.13 12.11 26.82
C ASP A 527 3.10 11.11 25.65
N PHE A 528 3.73 11.48 24.53
CA PHE A 528 3.82 10.68 23.33
C PHE A 528 5.27 10.55 22.84
N ILE A 529 5.49 9.54 22.00
CA ILE A 529 6.76 9.20 21.35
C ILE A 529 6.48 9.15 19.85
N VAL A 530 7.25 9.88 19.06
CA VAL A 530 7.22 9.80 17.60
C VAL A 530 8.54 9.21 17.15
N THR A 531 8.50 8.17 16.34
CA THR A 531 9.70 7.51 15.84
C THR A 531 9.56 7.30 14.34
N PRO A 532 10.41 7.96 13.53
CA PRO A 532 10.59 7.61 12.13
C PRO A 532 11.28 6.24 11.96
N LEU A 533 10.97 5.53 10.88
CA LEU A 533 11.64 4.28 10.51
C LEU A 533 13.14 4.49 10.36
N ASN A 534 13.55 5.49 9.56
CA ASN A 534 14.96 5.76 9.29
C ASN A 534 15.68 6.25 10.56
N LEU A 535 16.84 5.67 10.83
CA LEU A 535 17.72 6.03 11.93
C LEU A 535 18.32 7.42 11.71
N LEU A 536 18.41 8.22 12.78
CA LEU A 536 19.28 9.38 12.81
C LEU A 536 20.75 8.94 12.69
N PRO A 537 21.65 9.74 12.10
CA PRO A 537 23.07 9.37 11.99
C PRO A 537 23.70 9.01 13.34
N ALA A 538 23.31 9.68 14.43
CA ALA A 538 23.79 9.36 15.77
C ALA A 538 23.32 7.98 16.29
N GLU A 539 22.27 7.38 15.73
CA GLU A 539 21.74 6.06 16.12
C GLU A 539 22.47 4.88 15.43
N ILE A 540 23.23 5.14 14.36
CA ILE A 540 23.85 4.09 13.52
C ILE A 540 25.11 3.46 14.14
N PRO A 541 26.05 4.20 14.76
CA PRO A 541 27.27 3.63 15.30
C PRO A 541 27.02 2.62 16.42
N PHE A 542 27.82 1.54 16.48
CA PHE A 542 27.70 0.51 17.52
C PHE A 542 27.86 1.06 18.96
N ASN A 543 28.59 2.16 19.13
CA ASN A 543 28.79 2.85 20.43
C ASN A 543 27.87 4.07 20.60
N SER A 544 26.72 4.08 19.92
CA SER A 544 25.68 5.08 20.13
C SER A 544 25.11 5.00 21.56
N THR A 545 24.65 6.13 22.08
CA THR A 545 24.06 6.26 23.43
C THR A 545 22.90 7.25 23.35
N ASP A 546 21.90 7.12 24.23
CA ASP A 546 20.76 8.06 24.31
C ASP A 546 21.19 9.52 24.42
N ALA A 547 22.32 9.80 25.10
CA ALA A 547 22.87 11.15 25.23
C ALA A 547 23.32 11.73 23.88
N LYS A 548 24.03 10.95 23.06
CA LYS A 548 24.46 11.37 21.70
C LYS A 548 23.27 11.58 20.76
N VAL A 549 22.26 10.72 20.88
CA VAL A 549 21.03 10.85 20.08
C VAL A 549 20.27 12.11 20.47
N GLU A 550 20.14 12.40 21.77
CA GLU A 550 19.50 13.63 22.22
C GLU A 550 20.30 14.89 21.87
N GLU A 551 21.64 14.84 21.92
CA GLU A 551 22.51 15.92 21.46
C GLU A 551 22.27 16.26 19.97
N GLN A 552 22.17 15.24 19.11
CA GLN A 552 21.85 15.46 17.69
C GLN A 552 20.41 15.96 17.49
N LYS A 553 19.44 15.47 18.28
CA LYS A 553 18.07 16.01 18.24
C LYS A 553 18.03 17.47 18.67
N GLU A 554 18.80 17.86 19.68
CA GLU A 554 18.88 19.24 20.12
C GLU A 554 19.53 20.11 19.06
N PHE A 555 20.61 19.63 18.43
CA PHE A 555 21.21 20.32 17.29
C PHE A 555 20.19 20.55 16.16
N ILE A 556 19.35 19.57 15.82
CA ILE A 556 18.28 19.74 14.84
C ILE A 556 17.29 20.83 15.29
N ARG A 557 16.86 20.83 16.56
CA ARG A 557 15.92 21.83 17.07
C ARG A 557 16.48 23.25 17.04
N THR A 558 17.77 23.43 17.30
CA THR A 558 18.40 24.75 17.42
C THR A 558 18.99 25.28 16.11
N HIS A 559 19.55 24.39 15.27
CA HIS A 559 20.28 24.77 14.06
C HIS A 559 19.54 24.48 12.75
N ILE A 560 18.45 23.71 12.75
CA ILE A 560 17.72 23.33 11.53
C ILE A 560 16.26 23.79 11.55
N LEU A 561 15.50 23.45 12.60
CA LEU A 561 14.08 23.77 12.66
C LEU A 561 13.84 25.28 12.82
N HIS A 562 12.70 25.76 12.30
CA HIS A 562 12.28 27.17 12.38
C HIS A 562 13.28 28.19 11.82
N ARG A 563 14.24 27.75 10.99
CA ARG A 563 15.16 28.64 10.29
C ARG A 563 14.71 28.89 8.86
N PRO A 564 14.88 30.11 8.34
CA PRO A 564 14.73 30.38 6.92
C PRO A 564 15.69 29.52 6.10
N ASN A 565 15.22 29.00 4.97
CA ASN A 565 16.04 28.24 4.02
C ASN A 565 17.33 29.00 3.64
N SER A 566 17.24 30.32 3.48
CA SER A 566 18.36 31.22 3.15
C SER A 566 19.52 31.21 4.16
N ASP A 567 19.21 30.90 5.42
CA ASP A 567 20.19 30.85 6.50
C ASP A 567 20.70 29.43 6.70
N LEU A 568 19.85 28.44 6.46
CA LEU A 568 20.17 27.02 6.58
C LEU A 568 21.22 26.60 5.55
N VAL A 569 21.10 27.04 4.30
CA VAL A 569 22.08 26.70 3.23
C VAL A 569 23.49 27.22 3.49
N LYS A 570 23.65 28.24 4.33
CA LYS A 570 24.95 28.82 4.71
C LYS A 570 25.60 28.08 5.90
N ASP A 571 24.85 27.21 6.56
CA ASP A 571 25.29 26.48 7.75
C ASP A 571 25.79 25.10 7.32
N GLU A 572 27.13 24.93 7.30
CA GLU A 572 27.72 23.76 6.68
C GLU A 572 27.36 22.45 7.42
N ASP A 573 27.45 22.49 8.75
CA ASP A 573 27.15 21.35 9.60
C ASP A 573 25.67 20.96 9.54
N ALA A 574 24.77 21.95 9.46
CA ALA A 574 23.33 21.69 9.32
C ALA A 574 23.00 21.02 7.99
N MET A 575 23.56 21.49 6.88
CA MET A 575 23.31 20.92 5.55
C MET A 575 23.91 19.52 5.39
N ASP A 576 25.08 19.27 5.95
CA ASP A 576 25.68 17.93 5.98
C ASP A 576 24.76 16.95 6.73
N LEU A 577 24.23 17.35 7.89
CA LEU A 577 23.27 16.53 8.62
C LEU A 577 21.96 16.32 7.84
N ILE A 578 21.39 17.37 7.22
CA ILE A 578 20.16 17.29 6.42
C ILE A 578 20.28 16.27 5.30
N ARG A 579 21.45 16.21 4.64
CA ARG A 579 21.71 15.25 3.57
C ARG A 579 21.66 13.80 4.04
N GLU A 580 22.01 13.53 5.30
CA GLU A 580 22.03 12.17 5.87
C GLU A 580 20.69 11.74 6.50
N MET A 581 19.81 12.69 6.80
CA MET A 581 18.52 12.46 7.46
C MET A 581 17.45 11.87 6.53
N GLY A 582 16.40 11.26 7.11
CA GLY A 582 15.19 10.88 6.38
C GLY A 582 15.27 9.63 5.50
N SER A 583 14.29 9.51 4.61
CA SER A 583 14.20 8.50 3.55
C SER A 583 15.32 8.62 2.52
N ASP A 584 15.54 7.60 1.69
CA ASP A 584 16.45 7.70 0.55
C ASP A 584 15.85 8.49 -0.62
N LEU A 585 14.55 8.33 -0.87
CA LEU A 585 13.83 8.89 -2.01
C LEU A 585 12.44 9.39 -1.58
N SER A 586 12.40 10.45 -0.78
CA SER A 586 11.21 11.28 -0.50
C SER A 586 9.96 10.61 0.10
N ILE A 587 10.10 9.54 0.91
CA ILE A 587 8.96 8.90 1.61
C ILE A 587 9.34 8.55 3.06
N ASN A 588 8.80 9.29 4.02
CA ASN A 588 9.04 9.02 5.44
C ASN A 588 7.98 8.05 6.00
N ALA A 589 8.41 6.95 6.61
CA ALA A 589 7.56 6.19 7.54
C ALA A 589 7.81 6.65 8.98
N PHE A 590 6.75 6.73 9.77
CA PHE A 590 6.83 6.98 11.20
C PHE A 590 5.65 6.36 11.95
N ALA A 591 5.83 6.17 13.25
CA ALA A 591 4.79 5.67 14.13
C ALA A 591 4.81 6.45 15.44
N VAL A 592 3.64 6.47 16.08
CA VAL A 592 3.39 7.18 17.33
C VAL A 592 3.06 6.18 18.43
N ASN A 593 3.61 6.41 19.62
CA ASN A 593 3.26 5.68 20.83
C ASN A 593 2.97 6.68 21.96
N PHE A 594 2.39 6.20 23.05
CA PHE A 594 2.00 7.02 24.20
C PHE A 594 2.68 6.52 25.47
N LYS A 595 2.68 7.36 26.52
CA LYS A 595 3.22 7.03 27.83
C LYS A 595 2.10 6.83 28.84
N LEU A 596 2.19 5.78 29.64
CA LEU A 596 1.36 5.52 30.80
C LEU A 596 2.21 5.76 32.06
N ASN A 597 1.79 6.67 32.93
CA ASN A 597 2.53 7.05 34.14
C ASN A 597 4.02 7.40 33.87
N GLY A 598 4.27 8.11 32.77
CA GLY A 598 5.62 8.51 32.34
C GLY A 598 6.45 7.41 31.66
N GLN A 599 5.96 6.17 31.57
CA GLN A 599 6.63 5.05 30.90
C GLN A 599 6.00 4.76 29.54
N PRO A 600 6.77 4.40 28.49
CA PRO A 600 6.20 4.00 27.21
C PRO A 600 5.20 2.84 27.34
N ASN A 601 4.06 2.94 26.65
CA ASN A 601 3.18 1.79 26.44
C ASN A 601 3.96 0.69 25.70
N ARG A 602 3.83 -0.55 26.17
CA ARG A 602 4.47 -1.73 25.57
C ARG A 602 3.55 -2.59 24.70
N ASP A 603 2.24 -2.35 24.76
CA ASP A 603 1.23 -3.11 24.02
C ASP A 603 1.14 -2.62 22.57
N ILE A 604 1.49 -3.48 21.62
CA ILE A 604 1.49 -3.19 20.19
C ILE A 604 0.06 -2.98 19.66
N VAL A 605 -0.94 -3.68 20.19
CA VAL A 605 -2.35 -3.52 19.75
C VAL A 605 -2.83 -2.11 20.08
N CYS A 606 -2.51 -1.61 21.28
CA CYS A 606 -2.82 -0.24 21.69
C CYS A 606 -2.04 0.80 20.87
N GLY A 607 -0.77 0.53 20.55
CA GLY A 607 0.01 1.38 19.65
C GLY A 607 -0.56 1.43 18.23
N ASN A 608 -0.98 0.29 17.69
CA ASN A 608 -1.60 0.19 16.37
C ASN A 608 -2.92 0.94 16.31
N ASP A 609 -3.77 0.83 17.33
CA ASP A 609 -5.01 1.60 17.44
C ASP A 609 -4.76 3.11 17.38
N LEU A 610 -3.79 3.61 18.15
CA LEU A 610 -3.43 5.02 18.14
C LEU A 610 -3.06 5.50 16.73
N ASN A 611 -2.18 4.77 16.04
CA ASN A 611 -1.75 5.15 14.69
C ASN A 611 -2.90 5.07 13.68
N ARG A 612 -3.78 4.06 13.78
CA ARG A 612 -4.98 3.94 12.95
C ARG A 612 -5.92 5.13 13.15
N ARG A 613 -6.22 5.53 14.39
CA ARG A 613 -7.08 6.70 14.68
C ARG A 613 -6.48 8.01 14.17
N ILE A 614 -5.16 8.19 14.31
CA ILE A 614 -4.46 9.33 13.71
C ILE A 614 -4.63 9.33 12.19
N PHE A 615 -4.43 8.18 11.53
CA PHE A 615 -4.62 8.05 10.09
C PHE A 615 -6.06 8.37 9.65
N GLU A 616 -7.07 7.83 10.33
CA GLU A 616 -8.49 8.07 10.00
C GLU A 616 -8.85 9.56 10.05
N ARG A 617 -8.26 10.31 11.00
CA ARG A 617 -8.43 11.77 11.05
C ARG A 617 -7.72 12.50 9.94
N LEU A 618 -6.60 11.99 9.48
CA LEU A 618 -5.74 12.58 8.45
C LEU A 618 -5.88 11.90 7.09
N SER A 619 -7.03 11.26 6.82
CA SER A 619 -7.33 10.61 5.54
C SER A 619 -8.81 10.75 5.17
N ILE A 620 -9.13 10.50 3.90
CA ILE A 620 -10.50 10.36 3.40
C ILE A 620 -10.61 9.00 2.75
N VAL A 621 -11.56 8.20 3.21
CA VAL A 621 -11.82 6.84 2.74
C VAL A 621 -13.26 6.66 2.26
N SER A 622 -14.11 7.69 2.40
CA SER A 622 -15.50 7.67 1.92
C SER A 622 -16.00 9.05 1.49
N ARG A 623 -17.00 9.06 0.60
CA ARG A 623 -17.64 10.28 0.06
C ARG A 623 -18.33 11.15 1.14
N ASN A 624 -18.70 10.55 2.27
CA ASN A 624 -19.46 11.23 3.34
C ASN A 624 -18.56 12.04 4.29
N GLN A 625 -17.24 11.92 4.18
CA GLN A 625 -16.30 12.66 5.02
C GLN A 625 -16.05 14.05 4.44
N THR A 626 -15.93 15.05 5.32
CA THR A 626 -15.61 16.42 4.92
C THR A 626 -14.10 16.60 4.76
N LEU A 627 -13.71 17.46 3.81
CA LEU A 627 -12.33 17.89 3.58
C LEU A 627 -11.89 18.99 4.57
N LYS A 628 -12.85 19.75 5.13
CA LYS A 628 -12.59 21.04 5.80
C LYS A 628 -11.96 20.93 7.18
N ASP A 629 -12.04 19.76 7.82
CA ASP A 629 -11.54 19.49 9.17
C ASP A 629 -10.17 18.81 9.18
N LYS A 630 -9.60 18.50 8.01
CA LYS A 630 -8.33 17.77 7.88
C LYS A 630 -7.16 18.74 7.68
N PRO A 631 -6.26 18.88 8.67
CA PRO A 631 -5.16 19.83 8.57
C PRO A 631 -4.01 19.34 7.68
N LEU A 632 -3.89 18.03 7.47
CA LEU A 632 -2.98 17.41 6.50
C LEU A 632 -3.54 16.05 6.09
N PHE A 633 -2.98 15.48 5.02
CA PHE A 633 -3.28 14.12 4.58
C PHE A 633 -2.04 13.24 4.66
N LEU A 634 -2.19 12.07 5.25
CA LEU A 634 -1.19 11.01 5.31
C LEU A 634 -1.75 9.74 4.67
N THR A 635 -0.86 8.79 4.37
CA THR A 635 -1.26 7.41 4.14
C THR A 635 -0.74 6.53 5.29
N SER A 636 -1.05 5.25 5.26
CA SER A 636 -0.62 4.30 6.28
C SER A 636 -0.31 2.94 5.68
N THR A 637 0.41 2.13 6.46
CA THR A 637 0.78 0.77 6.08
C THR A 637 0.96 -0.11 7.32
N VAL A 638 1.05 -1.42 7.09
CA VAL A 638 1.32 -2.41 8.14
C VAL A 638 2.65 -3.08 7.86
N PHE A 639 3.60 -2.86 8.76
CA PHE A 639 4.88 -3.53 8.75
C PHE A 639 4.72 -4.92 9.34
N SER A 640 4.74 -5.94 8.48
CA SER A 640 4.63 -7.30 8.96
C SER A 640 5.94 -7.81 9.57
N GLN A 641 5.85 -8.49 10.70
CA GLN A 641 7.04 -9.09 11.33
C GLN A 641 7.69 -10.13 10.40
N GLN A 642 6.88 -10.80 9.58
CA GLN A 642 7.32 -11.76 8.56
C GLN A 642 8.24 -11.13 7.51
N ASN A 643 7.90 -9.94 7.00
CA ASN A 643 8.65 -9.31 5.90
C ASN A 643 9.82 -8.45 6.41
N TYR A 644 9.63 -7.74 7.53
CA TYR A 644 10.61 -6.78 8.03
C TYR A 644 11.57 -7.36 9.07
N GLY A 645 11.25 -8.49 9.72
CA GLY A 645 12.19 -9.19 10.60
C GLY A 645 12.84 -8.27 11.65
N ASN A 646 14.18 -8.24 11.68
CA ASN A 646 14.94 -7.43 12.63
C ASN A 646 14.74 -5.91 12.45
N CYS A 647 14.51 -5.43 11.22
CA CYS A 647 14.18 -4.02 10.97
C CYS A 647 12.98 -3.58 11.81
N LEU A 648 11.91 -4.38 11.81
CA LEU A 648 10.73 -4.08 12.62
C LEU A 648 10.98 -4.20 14.13
N ARG A 649 11.84 -5.14 14.57
CA ARG A 649 12.22 -5.24 15.98
C ARG A 649 12.98 -4.01 16.46
N THR A 650 13.94 -3.52 15.67
CA THR A 650 14.64 -2.26 15.92
C THR A 650 13.65 -1.11 16.00
N TYR A 651 12.69 -1.05 15.07
CA TYR A 651 11.70 0.00 15.00
C TYR A 651 10.75 0.02 16.22
N LYS A 652 10.19 -1.14 16.60
CA LYS A 652 9.37 -1.30 17.83
C LYS A 652 10.14 -0.89 19.08
N ARG A 653 11.40 -1.32 19.20
CA ARG A 653 12.27 -0.98 20.33
C ARG A 653 12.45 0.53 20.47
N ARG A 654 12.76 1.23 19.37
CA ARG A 654 12.94 2.69 19.35
C ARG A 654 11.66 3.44 19.73
N LEU A 655 10.50 2.89 19.33
CA LEU A 655 9.18 3.40 19.67
C LEU A 655 8.73 3.09 21.12
N GLY A 656 9.48 2.26 21.86
CA GLY A 656 9.17 1.84 23.23
C GLY A 656 8.16 0.70 23.35
N LEU A 657 7.81 0.03 22.24
CA LEU A 657 6.93 -1.14 22.22
C LEU A 657 7.70 -2.42 22.53
N ASP A 658 6.97 -3.53 22.78
CA ASP A 658 7.59 -4.83 22.99
C ASP A 658 8.25 -5.40 21.71
N ALA A 659 9.57 -5.25 21.60
CA ALA A 659 10.32 -5.70 20.43
C ALA A 659 10.44 -7.23 20.31
N SER A 660 10.15 -8.01 21.37
CA SER A 660 10.08 -9.47 21.29
C SER A 660 8.80 -10.00 20.64
N SER A 661 7.73 -9.21 20.62
CA SER A 661 6.46 -9.63 20.07
C SER A 661 6.50 -9.75 18.54
N ASN A 662 5.85 -10.79 18.03
CA ASN A 662 5.72 -11.05 16.60
C ASN A 662 4.52 -10.33 15.95
N LEU A 663 3.80 -9.49 16.69
CA LEU A 663 2.68 -8.71 16.14
C LEU A 663 3.15 -7.68 15.13
N ASP A 664 2.33 -7.41 14.11
CA ASP A 664 2.64 -6.41 13.09
C ASP A 664 2.49 -4.98 13.65
N LEU A 665 3.13 -4.00 13.01
CA LEU A 665 3.07 -2.59 13.41
C LEU A 665 2.37 -1.75 12.34
N TYR A 666 1.28 -1.09 12.73
CA TYR A 666 0.62 -0.07 11.93
C TYR A 666 1.42 1.23 11.99
N SER A 667 1.78 1.78 10.83
CA SER A 667 2.60 2.99 10.73
C SER A 667 1.99 3.99 9.76
N LEU A 668 2.30 5.26 10.00
CA LEU A 668 1.93 6.40 9.16
C LEU A 668 3.02 6.64 8.12
N ILE A 669 2.60 7.03 6.93
CA ILE A 669 3.48 7.29 5.79
C ILE A 669 3.25 8.73 5.31
N ASN A 670 4.36 9.40 5.06
CA ASN A 670 4.46 10.78 4.59
C ASN A 670 5.25 10.80 3.27
N VAL A 671 4.55 10.80 2.14
CA VAL A 671 5.15 10.97 0.82
C VAL A 671 5.25 12.47 0.53
N VAL A 672 6.45 12.95 0.21
CA VAL A 672 6.70 14.37 -0.07
C VAL A 672 7.05 14.54 -1.55
N MET A 673 6.10 15.08 -2.30
CA MET A 673 6.27 15.45 -3.71
C MET A 673 6.16 16.96 -3.95
N SER A 674 5.61 17.70 -3.00
CA SER A 674 5.40 19.14 -3.18
C SER A 674 6.75 19.87 -3.08
N PRO A 675 7.12 20.72 -4.06
CA PRO A 675 8.28 21.61 -3.93
C PRO A 675 8.00 22.83 -3.04
N PHE A 676 6.73 23.10 -2.71
CA PHE A 676 6.28 24.32 -2.03
C PHE A 676 6.34 24.37 -0.48
N PRO A 677 6.43 23.27 0.30
CA PRO A 677 6.05 23.33 1.72
C PRO A 677 7.11 23.93 2.64
N THR A 678 8.36 24.08 2.21
CA THR A 678 9.45 24.55 3.09
C THR A 678 9.51 26.06 3.23
N GLU A 679 8.80 26.81 2.39
CA GLU A 679 8.70 28.26 2.51
C GLU A 679 7.68 28.70 3.58
N MET A 680 7.81 29.94 4.04
CA MET A 680 6.81 30.63 4.89
C MET A 680 6.42 29.89 6.18
N GLU A 681 7.32 29.08 6.72
CA GLU A 681 7.05 28.20 7.88
C GLU A 681 5.84 27.26 7.68
N PHE A 682 5.47 26.96 6.44
CA PHE A 682 4.29 26.14 6.15
C PHE A 682 4.46 24.71 6.68
N THR A 683 5.64 24.13 6.52
CA THR A 683 6.03 22.84 7.13
C THR A 683 5.80 22.87 8.66
N ALA A 684 6.22 23.94 9.34
CA ALA A 684 6.02 24.08 10.78
C ALA A 684 4.53 24.14 11.14
N THR A 685 3.72 24.80 10.31
CA THR A 685 2.26 24.92 10.48
C THR A 685 1.56 23.56 10.38
N ILE A 686 1.88 22.76 9.35
CA ILE A 686 1.26 21.43 9.19
C ILE A 686 1.72 20.46 10.28
N ILE A 687 2.99 20.55 10.71
CA ILE A 687 3.53 19.75 11.81
C ILE A 687 2.88 20.11 13.14
N LYS A 688 2.67 21.40 13.41
CA LYS A 688 1.93 21.84 14.61
C LYS A 688 0.52 21.25 14.64
N ALA A 689 -0.15 21.19 13.49
CA ALA A 689 -1.48 20.59 13.41
C ALA A 689 -1.45 19.07 13.57
N LEU A 690 -0.48 18.37 12.96
CA LEU A 690 -0.24 16.93 13.19
C LEU A 690 -0.02 16.65 14.67
N ARG A 691 0.83 17.45 15.35
CA ARG A 691 1.06 17.33 16.78
C ARG A 691 -0.22 17.50 17.59
N GLY A 692 -1.09 18.46 17.24
CA GLY A 692 -2.38 18.63 17.89
C GLY A 692 -3.28 17.39 17.78
N VAL A 693 -3.35 16.78 16.59
CA VAL A 693 -4.06 15.52 16.37
C VAL A 693 -3.47 14.40 17.23
N ILE A 694 -2.14 14.27 17.25
CA ILE A 694 -1.43 13.28 18.07
C ILE A 694 -1.77 13.47 19.55
N GLU A 695 -1.68 14.69 20.07
CA GLU A 695 -1.96 15.00 21.48
C GLU A 695 -3.42 14.68 21.87
N GLU A 696 -4.38 14.93 20.98
CA GLU A 696 -5.79 14.56 21.18
C GLU A 696 -5.98 13.04 21.21
N GLU A 697 -5.44 12.31 20.24
CA GLU A 697 -5.59 10.86 20.16
C GLU A 697 -4.82 10.12 21.28
N VAL A 698 -3.70 10.69 21.74
CA VAL A 698 -2.92 10.19 22.87
C VAL A 698 -3.68 10.34 24.18
N LYS A 699 -4.39 11.46 24.40
CA LYS A 699 -5.25 11.61 25.59
C LYS A 699 -6.30 10.52 25.67
N THR A 700 -6.94 10.22 24.54
CA THR A 700 -7.86 9.09 24.41
C THR A 700 -7.13 7.78 24.76
N SER A 701 -5.98 7.48 24.14
CA SER A 701 -5.22 6.27 24.47
C SER A 701 -4.87 6.16 25.95
N VAL A 702 -4.42 7.23 26.59
CA VAL A 702 -4.08 7.24 28.02
C VAL A 702 -5.32 7.01 28.88
N GLU A 703 -6.43 7.69 28.60
CA GLU A 703 -7.69 7.53 29.36
C GLU A 703 -8.15 6.07 29.37
N TRP A 704 -8.25 5.44 28.20
CA TRP A 704 -8.80 4.08 28.08
C TRP A 704 -7.80 2.98 28.45
N ASN A 705 -6.51 3.29 28.57
CA ASN A 705 -5.49 2.37 29.05
C ASN A 705 -5.10 2.59 30.52
N THR A 706 -5.76 3.54 31.22
CA THR A 706 -5.54 3.79 32.65
C THR A 706 -6.66 3.15 33.46
N VAL A 707 -6.29 2.26 34.40
CA VAL A 707 -7.25 1.69 35.34
C VAL A 707 -7.79 2.80 36.25
N SER A 708 -9.11 2.99 36.24
CA SER A 708 -9.81 4.01 37.00
C SER A 708 -11.18 3.50 37.48
N PRO A 709 -11.83 4.17 38.46
CA PRO A 709 -13.18 3.80 38.88
C PRO A 709 -14.19 3.80 37.72
N ASP A 710 -14.93 2.71 37.54
CA ASP A 710 -15.91 2.56 36.46
C ASP A 710 -17.12 1.69 36.83
N PHE A 711 -18.08 1.62 35.92
CA PHE A 711 -19.20 0.68 35.99
C PHE A 711 -18.82 -0.65 35.35
N HIS A 712 -18.95 -1.73 36.11
CA HIS A 712 -18.69 -3.11 35.70
C HIS A 712 -20.03 -3.84 35.61
N GLY A 713 -20.43 -4.13 34.38
CA GLY A 713 -21.65 -4.88 34.10
C GLY A 713 -21.39 -6.38 34.05
N PHE A 714 -22.38 -7.15 34.48
CA PHE A 714 -22.33 -8.60 34.49
C PHE A 714 -23.63 -9.18 33.89
N VAL A 715 -23.51 -10.15 33.00
CA VAL A 715 -24.62 -11.02 32.59
C VAL A 715 -25.00 -11.92 33.78
N MET A 716 -26.27 -11.90 34.16
CA MET A 716 -26.77 -12.73 35.26
C MET A 716 -27.18 -14.12 34.76
N GLN A 717 -26.76 -15.16 35.49
CA GLN A 717 -27.09 -16.56 35.20
C GLN A 717 -27.45 -17.31 36.48
N GLY A 718 -28.35 -18.30 36.34
CA GLY A 718 -28.78 -19.18 37.44
C GLY A 718 -29.92 -18.60 38.29
N THR A 719 -30.82 -19.48 38.75
CA THR A 719 -31.96 -19.12 39.63
C THR A 719 -31.93 -19.85 40.97
N ASP A 720 -31.16 -20.92 41.09
CA ASP A 720 -30.88 -21.61 42.35
C ASP A 720 -29.65 -21.02 43.07
N ARG A 721 -28.63 -20.61 42.30
CA ARG A 721 -27.48 -19.83 42.73
C ARG A 721 -27.17 -18.77 41.66
N LEU A 722 -26.79 -17.57 42.08
CA LEU A 722 -26.46 -16.49 41.16
C LEU A 722 -25.00 -16.59 40.71
N TYR A 723 -24.80 -16.53 39.40
CA TYR A 723 -23.52 -16.37 38.73
C TYR A 723 -23.55 -15.10 37.87
N LEU A 724 -22.41 -14.44 37.78
CA LEU A 724 -22.24 -13.16 37.14
C LEU A 724 -21.02 -13.24 36.21
N VAL A 725 -21.26 -13.08 34.91
CA VAL A 725 -20.20 -13.04 33.89
C VAL A 725 -19.96 -11.61 33.47
N HIS A 726 -18.75 -11.12 33.72
CA HIS A 726 -18.36 -9.76 33.37
C HIS A 726 -18.51 -9.51 31.86
N LEU A 727 -18.85 -8.28 31.47
CA LEU A 727 -18.84 -7.82 30.07
C LEU A 727 -17.42 -7.31 29.74
N PRO A 728 -16.55 -8.14 29.13
CA PRO A 728 -15.16 -7.80 28.91
C PRO A 728 -14.99 -6.92 27.67
N MET A 729 -13.91 -6.14 27.62
CA MET A 729 -13.50 -5.42 26.42
C MET A 729 -11.98 -5.52 26.25
N PHE A 730 -11.51 -5.92 25.08
CA PHE A 730 -10.07 -6.09 24.81
C PHE A 730 -9.30 -4.78 24.89
N ASN A 731 -9.94 -3.66 24.52
CA ASN A 731 -9.23 -2.40 24.33
C ASN A 731 -9.43 -1.39 25.47
N MET A 732 -10.15 -1.73 26.52
CA MET A 732 -10.34 -0.87 27.71
C MET A 732 -9.71 -1.47 28.97
N ALA A 733 -8.73 -0.80 29.57
CA ALA A 733 -8.01 -1.28 30.75
C ALA A 733 -8.94 -1.67 31.92
N ASN A 734 -10.03 -0.94 32.11
CA ASN A 734 -11.03 -1.24 33.16
C ASN A 734 -11.72 -2.59 32.96
N HIS A 735 -11.85 -3.08 31.71
CA HIS A 735 -12.61 -4.27 31.34
C HIS A 735 -11.78 -5.38 30.67
N ARG A 736 -10.44 -5.29 30.71
CA ARG A 736 -9.51 -6.32 30.17
C ARG A 736 -9.41 -7.56 31.06
N TYR A 737 -10.56 -8.03 31.55
CA TYR A 737 -10.69 -9.22 32.35
C TYR A 737 -11.83 -10.08 31.85
N GLN A 738 -11.54 -11.35 31.58
CA GLN A 738 -12.56 -12.37 31.54
C GLN A 738 -12.79 -12.86 32.97
N LEU A 739 -13.98 -12.59 33.51
CA LEU A 739 -14.30 -12.76 34.92
C LEU A 739 -15.67 -13.41 35.10
N ILE A 740 -15.70 -14.47 35.92
CA ILE A 740 -16.91 -15.17 36.34
C ILE A 740 -16.90 -15.23 37.87
N ILE A 741 -17.95 -14.72 38.51
CA ILE A 741 -18.10 -14.71 39.96
C ILE A 741 -19.45 -15.30 40.37
N THR A 742 -19.54 -15.79 41.60
CA THR A 742 -20.81 -16.09 42.28
C THR A 742 -20.98 -15.16 43.47
N GLY A 743 -22.22 -14.87 43.86
CA GLY A 743 -22.54 -14.02 45.01
C GLY A 743 -24.00 -14.15 45.45
N GLU A 744 -24.37 -13.46 46.52
CA GLU A 744 -25.69 -13.55 47.14
C GLU A 744 -26.42 -12.22 47.11
N LEU A 745 -27.64 -12.23 46.57
CA LEU A 745 -28.62 -11.15 46.71
C LEU A 745 -29.50 -11.40 47.94
N PRO A 746 -30.05 -10.35 48.58
CA PRO A 746 -31.07 -10.49 49.62
C PRO A 746 -32.24 -11.36 49.11
N PRO A 747 -32.86 -12.18 49.98
CA PRO A 747 -33.90 -13.13 49.57
C PRO A 747 -35.02 -12.53 48.73
N ASP A 748 -35.51 -11.34 49.09
CA ASP A 748 -36.60 -10.66 48.36
C ASP A 748 -36.15 -10.20 46.95
N ALA A 749 -34.90 -9.76 46.81
CA ALA A 749 -34.32 -9.36 45.54
C ALA A 749 -34.07 -10.57 44.64
N MET A 750 -33.55 -11.66 45.19
CA MET A 750 -33.39 -12.92 44.47
C MET A 750 -34.75 -13.48 44.02
N ALA A 751 -35.77 -13.47 44.90
CA ALA A 751 -37.12 -13.89 44.55
C ALA A 751 -37.72 -13.06 43.41
N THR A 752 -37.51 -11.74 43.43
CA THR A 752 -37.94 -10.83 42.35
C THR A 752 -37.28 -11.18 41.02
N TYR A 753 -35.96 -11.39 41.02
CA TYR A 753 -35.22 -11.82 39.83
C TYR A 753 -35.69 -13.19 39.32
N VAL A 754 -35.85 -14.18 40.20
CA VAL A 754 -36.34 -15.51 39.84
C VAL A 754 -37.75 -15.45 39.25
N GLN A 755 -38.66 -14.65 39.82
CA GLN A 755 -40.00 -14.46 39.30
C GLN A 755 -39.97 -13.84 37.89
N ALA A 756 -39.13 -12.82 37.68
CA ALA A 756 -38.97 -12.19 36.37
C ALA A 756 -38.42 -13.18 35.33
N ARG A 757 -37.42 -14.00 35.70
CA ARG A 757 -36.86 -15.08 34.85
C ARG A 757 -37.91 -16.12 34.49
N GLN A 758 -38.79 -16.51 35.41
CA GLN A 758 -39.87 -17.46 35.14
C GLN A 758 -40.91 -16.91 34.17
N GLN A 759 -41.19 -15.61 34.24
CA GLN A 759 -42.12 -14.95 33.32
C GLN A 759 -41.53 -14.82 31.91
N ASN A 760 -40.24 -14.52 31.80
CA ASN A 760 -39.54 -14.35 30.52
C ASN A 760 -38.20 -15.11 30.50
N PRO A 761 -38.21 -16.42 30.21
CA PRO A 761 -37.02 -17.28 30.25
C PRO A 761 -35.87 -16.85 29.32
N SER A 762 -36.19 -16.22 28.18
CA SER A 762 -35.21 -15.77 27.18
C SER A 762 -34.73 -14.32 27.39
N GLN A 763 -35.31 -13.59 28.35
CA GLN A 763 -34.95 -12.20 28.61
C GLN A 763 -33.54 -12.13 29.22
N LEU A 764 -32.69 -11.25 28.67
CA LEU A 764 -31.39 -10.93 29.25
C LEU A 764 -31.57 -10.10 30.52
N TYR A 765 -30.84 -10.44 31.58
CA TYR A 765 -30.75 -9.65 32.80
C TYR A 765 -29.29 -9.35 33.09
N THR A 766 -29.01 -8.12 33.52
CA THR A 766 -27.67 -7.70 33.91
C THR A 766 -27.66 -7.10 35.29
N LEU A 767 -26.50 -7.20 35.95
CA LEU A 767 -26.21 -6.58 37.24
C LEU A 767 -24.98 -5.68 37.08
N ALA A 768 -25.04 -4.47 37.60
CA ALA A 768 -23.90 -3.54 37.58
C ALA A 768 -23.78 -2.78 38.91
N ASN A 769 -22.56 -2.39 39.29
CA ASN A 769 -22.34 -1.54 40.46
C ASN A 769 -23.02 -0.17 40.30
N VAL A 770 -23.55 0.39 41.39
CA VAL A 770 -24.29 1.67 41.39
C VAL A 770 -23.35 2.88 41.33
N GLU A 771 -22.16 2.76 41.90
CA GLU A 771 -21.14 3.81 41.91
C GLU A 771 -19.88 3.32 41.22
N LYS A 772 -19.22 4.21 40.48
CA LYS A 772 -17.96 3.89 39.80
C LYS A 772 -16.89 3.44 40.79
N GLU A 773 -16.30 2.27 40.57
CA GLU A 773 -15.26 1.73 41.43
C GLU A 773 -14.27 0.89 40.62
N VAL A 774 -13.05 0.70 41.15
CA VAL A 774 -12.05 -0.15 40.52
C VAL A 774 -12.44 -1.61 40.73
N LEU A 775 -12.42 -2.43 39.67
CA LEU A 775 -12.87 -3.83 39.72
C LEU A 775 -12.13 -4.66 40.77
N SER A 776 -10.82 -4.48 40.94
CA SER A 776 -10.06 -5.20 41.97
C SER A 776 -10.55 -4.89 43.38
N THR A 777 -10.87 -3.62 43.66
CA THR A 777 -11.42 -3.19 44.95
C THR A 777 -12.79 -3.80 45.23
N LEU A 778 -13.66 -3.86 44.21
CA LEU A 778 -14.98 -4.53 44.31
C LEU A 778 -14.83 -6.00 44.69
N LEU A 779 -13.90 -6.70 44.03
CA LEU A 779 -13.65 -8.12 44.25
C LEU A 779 -13.00 -8.39 45.61
N GLU A 780 -12.04 -7.56 46.04
CA GLU A 780 -11.38 -7.68 47.35
C GLU A 780 -12.36 -7.46 48.52
N ARG A 781 -13.28 -6.50 48.37
CA ARG A 781 -14.30 -6.22 49.39
C ARG A 781 -15.34 -7.34 49.53
N ARG A 782 -15.45 -8.22 48.53
CA ARG A 782 -16.41 -9.33 48.42
C ARG A 782 -17.89 -8.91 48.56
N ARG A 783 -18.19 -7.62 48.40
CA ARG A 783 -19.55 -7.05 48.39
C ARG A 783 -19.57 -5.69 47.71
N PHE A 784 -20.70 -5.32 47.11
CA PHE A 784 -20.95 -3.97 46.60
C PHE A 784 -22.44 -3.70 46.36
N LYS A 785 -22.80 -2.41 46.32
CA LYS A 785 -24.14 -1.97 45.90
C LYS A 785 -24.29 -2.07 44.38
N ALA A 786 -25.34 -2.74 43.94
CA ALA A 786 -25.64 -3.01 42.55
C ALA A 786 -27.07 -2.61 42.18
N HIS A 787 -27.33 -2.52 40.89
CA HIS A 787 -28.66 -2.45 40.31
C HIS A 787 -28.83 -3.62 39.32
N VAL A 788 -30.07 -4.01 39.07
CA VAL A 788 -30.44 -5.11 38.17
C VAL A 788 -31.39 -4.58 37.10
N ASP A 789 -31.09 -4.89 35.84
CA ASP A 789 -31.86 -4.44 34.68
C ASP A 789 -32.31 -5.61 33.82
N GLN A 790 -33.45 -5.42 33.17
CA GLN A 790 -33.86 -6.19 32.00
C GLN A 790 -33.09 -5.63 30.81
N GLY A 791 -32.18 -6.39 30.22
CA GLY A 791 -31.26 -5.94 29.17
C GLY A 791 -29.99 -5.27 29.70
N ILE A 792 -29.22 -4.66 28.81
CA ILE A 792 -28.02 -3.88 29.16
C ILE A 792 -28.42 -2.41 29.35
N PRO A 793 -28.09 -1.77 30.48
CA PRO A 793 -28.40 -0.36 30.73
C PRO A 793 -27.98 0.55 29.56
N GLY A 794 -28.87 1.46 29.16
CA GLY A 794 -28.63 2.39 28.06
C GLY A 794 -28.88 1.83 26.65
N THR A 795 -29.20 0.54 26.51
CA THR A 795 -29.64 -0.04 25.23
C THR A 795 -31.16 0.10 25.03
N PRO A 796 -31.66 0.23 23.78
CA PRO A 796 -33.09 0.30 23.51
C PRO A 796 -33.86 -0.90 24.08
N GLY A 797 -34.90 -0.62 24.86
CA GLY A 797 -35.72 -1.66 25.50
C GLY A 797 -35.22 -2.13 26.87
N SER A 798 -34.08 -1.62 27.36
CA SER A 798 -33.63 -1.94 28.71
C SER A 798 -34.44 -1.21 29.78
N THR A 799 -34.82 -1.90 30.86
CA THR A 799 -35.60 -1.33 31.97
C THR A 799 -35.08 -1.78 33.35
N PRO A 800 -35.04 -0.89 34.36
CA PRO A 800 -34.62 -1.27 35.71
C PRO A 800 -35.61 -2.25 36.38
N LEU A 801 -35.09 -3.37 36.87
CA LEU A 801 -35.84 -4.33 37.70
C LEU A 801 -35.66 -4.03 39.19
N ILE A 802 -34.41 -3.84 39.63
CA ILE A 802 -34.06 -3.53 41.03
C ILE A 802 -33.08 -2.37 41.01
N LYS A 803 -33.48 -1.22 41.57
CA LYS A 803 -32.69 0.02 41.48
C LYS A 803 -31.46 0.04 42.37
N GLU A 804 -31.51 -0.60 43.53
CA GLU A 804 -30.39 -0.69 44.45
C GLU A 804 -30.54 -1.98 45.29
N VAL A 805 -29.48 -2.78 45.34
CA VAL A 805 -29.38 -4.02 46.11
C VAL A 805 -27.93 -4.26 46.50
N GLU A 806 -27.65 -4.83 47.68
CA GLU A 806 -26.29 -5.19 48.06
C GLU A 806 -25.99 -6.63 47.63
N LEU A 807 -25.01 -6.81 46.74
CA LEU A 807 -24.43 -8.11 46.43
C LEU A 807 -23.38 -8.44 47.49
N THR A 808 -23.45 -9.63 48.09
CA THR A 808 -22.53 -10.08 49.15
C THR A 808 -21.93 -11.45 48.85
N ASN A 809 -21.00 -11.91 49.68
CA ASN A 809 -20.39 -13.24 49.59
C ASN A 809 -19.80 -13.56 48.22
N ILE A 810 -19.16 -12.56 47.59
CA ILE A 810 -18.61 -12.72 46.23
C ILE A 810 -17.45 -13.71 46.26
N GLU A 811 -17.47 -14.69 45.36
CA GLU A 811 -16.38 -15.64 45.12
C GLU A 811 -15.98 -15.64 43.65
N ILE A 812 -14.68 -15.70 43.37
CA ILE A 812 -14.15 -15.70 42.01
C ILE A 812 -14.04 -17.14 41.51
N ILE A 813 -14.69 -17.44 40.39
CA ILE A 813 -14.62 -18.75 39.73
C ILE A 813 -13.56 -18.71 38.61
N VAL A 814 -13.64 -17.70 37.75
CA VAL A 814 -12.67 -17.45 36.68
C VAL A 814 -12.22 -15.99 36.77
N LYS A 815 -10.91 -15.75 36.67
CA LYS A 815 -10.34 -14.41 36.46
C LYS A 815 -9.11 -14.54 35.59
N ARG A 816 -9.18 -14.03 34.36
CA ARG A 816 -8.07 -14.00 33.40
C ARG A 816 -7.89 -12.60 32.86
N GLN A 817 -6.64 -12.17 32.73
CA GLN A 817 -6.31 -10.99 31.93
C GLN A 817 -6.45 -11.32 30.45
N ILE A 818 -6.99 -10.38 29.69
CA ILE A 818 -7.23 -10.52 28.25
C ILE A 818 -6.65 -9.35 27.46
N ASP A 819 -5.72 -8.58 28.04
CA ASP A 819 -4.91 -7.67 27.25
C ASP A 819 -4.00 -8.47 26.29
N SER A 820 -3.51 -7.83 25.23
CA SER A 820 -2.81 -8.51 24.15
C SER A 820 -1.54 -9.25 24.59
N THR A 821 -0.96 -8.89 25.75
CA THR A 821 0.25 -9.56 26.26
C THR A 821 -0.04 -10.92 26.90
N HIS A 822 -1.31 -11.19 27.22
CA HIS A 822 -1.78 -12.46 27.81
C HIS A 822 -2.57 -13.34 26.84
N LEU A 823 -2.85 -12.84 25.63
CA LEU A 823 -3.56 -13.57 24.57
C LEU A 823 -2.59 -14.25 23.60
N GLY A 824 -3.06 -15.32 22.97
CA GLY A 824 -2.36 -15.97 21.86
C GLY A 824 -2.57 -15.22 20.53
N ASN A 825 -1.76 -15.59 19.53
CA ASN A 825 -1.85 -15.05 18.17
C ASN A 825 -2.69 -15.93 17.23
N SER A 826 -3.33 -16.99 17.75
CA SER A 826 -4.06 -17.96 16.94
C SER A 826 -5.28 -18.47 17.69
N TYR A 827 -6.34 -18.74 16.93
CA TYR A 827 -7.56 -19.36 17.43
C TYR A 827 -7.49 -20.88 17.31
N PRO A 828 -8.21 -21.64 18.15
CA PRO A 828 -8.35 -23.09 18.02
C PRO A 828 -8.90 -23.53 16.65
N ALA A 829 -8.18 -24.44 15.99
CA ALA A 829 -8.48 -24.87 14.62
C ALA A 829 -9.59 -25.93 14.49
N SER A 830 -9.92 -26.64 15.57
CA SER A 830 -10.83 -27.81 15.53
C SER A 830 -11.86 -27.87 16.66
N SER A 831 -11.86 -26.88 17.55
CA SER A 831 -12.82 -26.80 18.66
C SER A 831 -13.05 -25.37 19.09
N MET A 832 -14.10 -25.12 19.86
CA MET A 832 -14.31 -23.84 20.55
C MET A 832 -14.44 -24.11 22.05
N PRO A 833 -13.53 -23.57 22.90
CA PRO A 833 -13.51 -23.84 24.33
C PRO A 833 -14.49 -22.96 25.10
N PHE A 834 -15.23 -23.54 26.04
CA PHE A 834 -16.15 -22.84 26.94
C PHE A 834 -15.84 -23.20 28.39
N PHE A 835 -15.81 -22.21 29.29
CA PHE A 835 -15.91 -22.47 30.72
C PHE A 835 -17.25 -23.13 31.02
N LEU A 836 -17.26 -24.20 31.80
CA LEU A 836 -18.44 -24.84 32.35
C LEU A 836 -18.40 -24.67 33.87
N TYR A 837 -19.46 -24.10 34.44
CA TYR A 837 -19.62 -23.78 35.87
C TYR A 837 -21.10 -23.84 36.24
N GLY A 838 -21.42 -23.78 37.52
CA GLY A 838 -22.80 -23.86 38.01
C GLY A 838 -22.95 -24.83 39.17
N THR A 839 -24.20 -25.11 39.53
CA THR A 839 -24.54 -26.11 40.54
C THR A 839 -24.80 -27.48 39.91
N GLY A 840 -24.98 -28.53 40.72
CA GLY A 840 -25.47 -29.82 40.23
C GLY A 840 -26.91 -29.79 39.66
N LYS A 841 -27.63 -28.66 39.74
CA LYS A 841 -28.99 -28.48 39.19
C LYS A 841 -29.00 -27.60 37.94
N GLN A 842 -28.19 -26.54 37.92
CA GLN A 842 -28.12 -25.58 36.82
C GLN A 842 -26.67 -25.34 36.44
N LEU A 843 -26.34 -25.63 35.19
CA LEU A 843 -25.02 -25.42 34.62
C LEU A 843 -25.06 -24.29 33.59
N HIS A 844 -23.93 -23.62 33.42
CA HIS A 844 -23.76 -22.44 32.59
C HIS A 844 -22.45 -22.52 31.82
N ILE A 845 -22.38 -21.80 30.70
CA ILE A 845 -21.16 -21.67 29.91
C ILE A 845 -20.82 -20.22 29.55
N ASP A 846 -19.52 -19.97 29.39
CA ASP A 846 -18.93 -18.72 28.87
C ASP A 846 -17.75 -19.06 27.94
N HIS A 847 -17.72 -18.46 26.75
CA HIS A 847 -16.69 -18.72 25.74
C HIS A 847 -15.29 -18.30 26.22
N VAL A 848 -14.29 -19.18 26.17
CA VAL A 848 -12.93 -18.86 26.63
C VAL A 848 -12.21 -17.98 25.62
N LEU A 849 -11.89 -16.74 26.00
CA LEU A 849 -11.23 -15.79 25.11
C LEU A 849 -9.71 -16.08 25.05
N LEU A 850 -9.23 -16.51 23.88
CA LEU A 850 -7.83 -16.94 23.67
C LEU A 850 -7.02 -16.01 22.76
N ALA A 851 -7.68 -15.27 21.88
CA ALA A 851 -7.10 -14.30 20.96
C ALA A 851 -8.10 -13.14 20.73
N SER A 852 -7.62 -12.02 20.18
CA SER A 852 -8.40 -10.82 19.88
C SER A 852 -8.18 -10.38 18.42
N PRO A 853 -9.21 -9.92 17.68
CA PRO A 853 -10.61 -9.75 18.11
C PRO A 853 -11.35 -11.07 18.38
N ASN A 854 -12.45 -11.05 19.13
CA ASN A 854 -13.22 -12.25 19.46
C ASN A 854 -14.69 -11.93 19.75
N ILE A 855 -15.49 -12.94 20.03
CA ILE A 855 -16.90 -12.84 20.37
C ILE A 855 -17.14 -13.36 21.78
N GLN A 856 -17.93 -12.65 22.58
CA GLN A 856 -18.46 -13.14 23.85
C GLN A 856 -19.71 -13.97 23.58
N LEU A 857 -19.72 -15.22 24.07
CA LEU A 857 -20.86 -16.13 23.95
C LEU A 857 -21.16 -16.77 25.30
N ASN A 858 -22.37 -16.59 25.80
CA ASN A 858 -22.81 -17.12 27.09
C ASN A 858 -24.15 -17.82 26.94
N ALA A 859 -24.31 -18.94 27.63
CA ALA A 859 -25.60 -19.61 27.74
C ALA A 859 -25.83 -20.11 29.17
N ASP A 860 -27.04 -19.91 29.68
CA ASP A 860 -27.44 -20.40 31.00
C ASP A 860 -28.33 -21.64 30.90
N GLN A 861 -28.32 -22.47 31.95
CA GLN A 861 -29.08 -23.72 32.05
C GLN A 861 -28.81 -24.72 30.89
N VAL A 862 -27.52 -24.92 30.59
CA VAL A 862 -27.10 -25.94 29.63
C VAL A 862 -27.33 -27.35 30.18
N LYS A 863 -27.58 -28.31 29.30
CA LYS A 863 -27.78 -29.72 29.66
C LYS A 863 -26.62 -30.56 29.16
N LEU A 864 -26.07 -31.39 30.04
CA LEU A 864 -25.00 -32.35 29.70
C LEU A 864 -25.55 -33.76 29.62
N SER A 865 -25.01 -34.56 28.70
CA SER A 865 -25.30 -36.00 28.64
C SER A 865 -24.47 -36.86 29.59
N ILE A 866 -23.52 -36.26 30.32
CA ILE A 866 -22.65 -36.94 31.30
C ILE A 866 -22.90 -36.42 32.72
N PRO A 867 -22.78 -37.27 33.75
CA PRO A 867 -22.78 -36.82 35.14
C PRO A 867 -21.50 -36.03 35.45
N LEU A 868 -21.60 -35.13 36.44
CA LEU A 868 -20.45 -34.42 37.02
C LEU A 868 -20.31 -34.84 38.48
N ASP A 869 -19.40 -35.77 38.75
CA ASP A 869 -19.10 -36.23 40.10
C ASP A 869 -18.29 -35.15 40.86
N ASP A 870 -18.51 -35.03 42.16
CA ASP A 870 -17.85 -34.07 43.07
C ASP A 870 -17.98 -32.57 42.65
N TRP A 871 -19.04 -32.23 41.91
CA TRP A 871 -19.28 -30.86 41.43
C TRP A 871 -19.90 -29.94 42.49
N THR A 872 -19.17 -28.88 42.84
CA THR A 872 -19.62 -27.82 43.76
C THR A 872 -20.09 -26.58 42.99
N ASP A 873 -20.75 -25.65 43.68
CA ASP A 873 -21.16 -24.35 43.14
C ASP A 873 -19.99 -23.41 42.78
N THR A 874 -18.76 -23.77 43.11
CA THR A 874 -17.53 -23.07 42.71
C THR A 874 -16.69 -23.86 41.70
N SER A 875 -17.17 -25.03 41.27
CA SER A 875 -16.44 -25.88 40.32
C SER A 875 -16.42 -25.26 38.93
N CYS A 876 -15.28 -25.39 38.24
CA CYS A 876 -15.11 -24.94 36.86
C CYS A 876 -14.23 -25.91 36.07
N ALA A 877 -14.67 -26.24 34.85
CA ALA A 877 -13.94 -27.03 33.87
C ALA A 877 -14.05 -26.36 32.49
N ILE A 878 -13.35 -26.90 31.48
CA ILE A 878 -13.42 -26.38 30.11
C ILE A 878 -14.03 -27.43 29.19
N ALA A 879 -15.17 -27.09 28.58
CA ALA A 879 -15.82 -27.89 27.56
C ALA A 879 -15.32 -27.45 26.18
N HIS A 880 -14.55 -28.31 25.52
CA HIS A 880 -14.14 -28.09 24.13
C HIS A 880 -15.21 -28.60 23.18
N PHE A 881 -15.97 -27.71 22.55
CA PHE A 881 -16.94 -28.09 21.53
C PHE A 881 -16.21 -28.59 20.30
N LYS A 882 -16.33 -29.87 19.99
CA LYS A 882 -15.69 -30.52 18.85
C LYS A 882 -16.40 -30.13 17.56
N ASN A 883 -15.62 -30.03 16.47
CA ASN A 883 -16.13 -29.66 15.15
C ASN A 883 -16.78 -28.26 15.10
N VAL A 884 -16.45 -27.41 16.08
CA VAL A 884 -16.75 -25.97 16.09
C VAL A 884 -15.42 -25.24 15.96
N PRO A 885 -14.82 -25.16 14.75
CA PRO A 885 -13.51 -24.55 14.57
C PRO A 885 -13.59 -23.02 14.71
N GLU A 886 -13.28 -22.49 15.89
CA GLU A 886 -13.30 -21.04 16.15
C GLU A 886 -12.49 -20.28 15.09
N GLN A 887 -11.30 -20.78 14.73
CA GLN A 887 -10.44 -20.15 13.74
C GLN A 887 -11.11 -19.85 12.40
N SER A 888 -12.05 -20.71 11.94
CA SER A 888 -12.70 -20.49 10.65
C SER A 888 -13.83 -19.46 10.69
N MET A 889 -14.23 -19.03 11.88
CA MET A 889 -15.33 -18.07 12.09
C MET A 889 -14.83 -16.66 12.43
N GLN A 890 -13.52 -16.51 12.67
CA GLN A 890 -12.90 -15.24 13.06
C GLN A 890 -12.45 -14.42 11.84
N PRO A 891 -12.57 -13.07 11.89
CA PRO A 891 -13.34 -12.31 12.88
C PRO A 891 -14.85 -12.48 12.66
N PHE A 892 -15.63 -12.53 13.75
CA PHE A 892 -17.09 -12.58 13.66
C PHE A 892 -17.68 -11.25 13.13
N PRO A 893 -18.82 -11.29 12.42
CA PRO A 893 -19.50 -10.09 11.95
C PRO A 893 -20.20 -9.33 13.10
N ASP A 894 -20.61 -8.09 12.85
CA ASP A 894 -21.31 -7.27 13.85
C ASP A 894 -22.58 -7.94 14.40
N ASN A 895 -23.02 -7.52 15.60
CA ASN A 895 -24.16 -8.14 16.28
C ASN A 895 -25.45 -8.04 15.45
N ALA A 896 -25.62 -6.98 14.65
CA ALA A 896 -26.79 -6.80 13.80
C ALA A 896 -26.84 -7.86 12.67
N THR A 897 -25.70 -8.15 12.06
CA THR A 897 -25.55 -9.18 11.02
C THR A 897 -25.74 -10.57 11.59
N ILE A 898 -25.21 -10.84 12.80
CA ILE A 898 -25.42 -12.11 13.49
C ILE A 898 -26.91 -12.35 13.76
N LYS A 899 -27.63 -11.34 14.26
CA LYS A 899 -29.07 -11.43 14.55
C LYS A 899 -29.94 -11.74 13.32
N LEU A 900 -29.49 -11.35 12.12
CA LEU A 900 -30.20 -11.66 10.87
C LEU A 900 -29.94 -13.08 10.35
N ASN A 901 -29.02 -13.82 10.95
CA ASN A 901 -28.65 -15.16 10.52
C ASN A 901 -29.34 -16.24 11.37
N ASP A 902 -30.47 -16.75 10.89
CA ASP A 902 -31.20 -17.85 11.55
C ASP A 902 -30.38 -19.15 11.69
N ARG A 903 -29.24 -19.27 10.98
CA ARG A 903 -28.30 -20.40 11.06
C ARG A 903 -27.11 -20.14 11.97
N PHE A 904 -27.08 -19.04 12.72
CA PHE A 904 -26.03 -18.82 13.71
C PHE A 904 -25.98 -20.00 14.69
N PHE A 905 -24.79 -20.55 14.91
CA PHE A 905 -24.64 -21.84 15.57
C PHE A 905 -25.00 -21.79 17.07
N PHE A 906 -24.77 -20.65 17.71
CA PHE A 906 -24.95 -20.45 19.15
C PHE A 906 -26.35 -19.85 19.43
N LYS A 907 -27.37 -20.72 19.45
CA LYS A 907 -28.78 -20.35 19.66
C LYS A 907 -29.52 -21.40 20.51
N PRO A 908 -30.71 -21.09 21.06
CA PRO A 908 -31.40 -22.02 21.97
C PRO A 908 -31.68 -23.36 21.30
N GLY A 909 -31.47 -24.45 22.03
CA GLY A 909 -31.64 -25.82 21.53
C GLY A 909 -30.48 -26.37 20.68
N SER A 910 -29.45 -25.58 20.37
CA SER A 910 -28.24 -26.10 19.70
C SER A 910 -27.54 -27.16 20.55
N ASN A 911 -27.06 -28.24 19.92
CA ASN A 911 -26.38 -29.35 20.58
C ASN A 911 -24.94 -29.49 20.07
N PHE A 912 -23.99 -29.69 20.96
CA PHE A 912 -22.56 -29.76 20.65
C PHE A 912 -21.94 -31.02 21.26
N GLU A 913 -21.21 -31.79 20.45
CA GLU A 913 -20.27 -32.76 20.98
C GLU A 913 -19.14 -32.02 21.70
N PHE A 914 -18.80 -32.44 22.91
CA PHE A 914 -17.72 -31.80 23.67
C PHE A 914 -16.81 -32.81 24.36
N VAL A 915 -15.59 -32.34 24.66
CA VAL A 915 -14.67 -33.00 25.59
C VAL A 915 -14.48 -32.07 26.79
N LEU A 916 -14.79 -32.58 27.97
CA LEU A 916 -14.58 -31.87 29.23
C LEU A 916 -13.14 -32.04 29.69
N MET A 917 -12.47 -30.95 30.04
CA MET A 917 -11.06 -30.92 30.38
C MET A 917 -10.84 -30.14 31.68
N LYS A 918 -9.88 -30.59 32.49
CA LYS A 918 -9.41 -29.84 33.67
C LYS A 918 -8.45 -28.72 33.22
N GLY A 919 -9.00 -27.61 32.73
CA GLY A 919 -8.24 -26.52 32.09
C GLY A 919 -8.12 -26.69 30.57
N LEU A 920 -7.42 -25.78 29.90
CA LEU A 920 -7.43 -25.66 28.42
C LEU A 920 -6.77 -26.85 27.71
N GLU A 921 -5.73 -27.43 28.30
CA GLU A 921 -4.98 -28.56 27.74
C GLU A 921 -4.78 -29.67 28.80
N GLY A 922 -5.66 -29.73 29.80
CA GLY A 922 -5.51 -30.62 30.96
C GLY A 922 -5.97 -32.06 30.73
N GLU A 923 -6.22 -32.78 31.81
CA GLU A 923 -6.74 -34.15 31.73
C GLU A 923 -8.22 -34.16 31.29
N PRO A 924 -8.63 -35.10 30.42
CA PRO A 924 -10.03 -35.26 30.03
C PRO A 924 -10.83 -35.81 31.20
N LEU A 925 -11.87 -35.08 31.59
CA LEU A 925 -12.81 -35.46 32.64
C LEU A 925 -14.00 -36.26 32.08
N GLY A 926 -14.30 -36.10 30.79
CA GLY A 926 -15.40 -36.81 30.14
C GLY A 926 -15.64 -36.37 28.69
N ARG A 927 -16.52 -37.08 27.99
CA ARG A 927 -16.98 -36.72 26.64
C ARG A 927 -18.48 -36.92 26.55
N GLY A 928 -19.17 -36.02 25.89
CA GLY A 928 -20.62 -36.10 25.77
C GLY A 928 -21.19 -35.06 24.82
N GLU A 929 -22.48 -34.80 25.00
CA GLU A 929 -23.23 -33.78 24.29
C GLU A 929 -23.69 -32.70 25.26
N LEU A 930 -23.56 -31.45 24.84
CA LEU A 930 -24.04 -30.27 25.55
C LEU A 930 -25.11 -29.59 24.72
N THR A 931 -26.33 -29.50 25.27
CA THR A 931 -27.44 -28.76 24.65
C THR A 931 -27.62 -27.41 25.31
N LEU A 932 -27.69 -26.34 24.51
CA LEU A 932 -28.05 -25.00 24.98
C LEU A 932 -29.53 -24.98 25.37
N GLY A 933 -29.84 -24.48 26.57
CA GLY A 933 -31.21 -24.40 27.06
C GLY A 933 -32.09 -23.42 26.25
N ASP A 934 -33.40 -23.44 26.51
CA ASP A 934 -34.38 -22.50 25.93
C ASP A 934 -34.34 -21.09 26.58
N PHE A 935 -33.29 -20.82 27.35
CA PHE A 935 -33.14 -19.65 28.22
C PHE A 935 -32.26 -18.58 27.56
N THR A 936 -31.55 -17.78 28.36
CA THR A 936 -30.85 -16.59 27.88
C THR A 936 -29.55 -16.98 27.22
N ILE A 937 -29.42 -16.56 25.96
CA ILE A 937 -28.16 -16.59 25.23
C ILE A 937 -27.70 -15.15 25.05
N PHE A 938 -26.47 -14.88 25.47
CA PHE A 938 -25.80 -13.61 25.25
C PHE A 938 -24.76 -13.77 24.15
N VAL A 939 -24.78 -12.83 23.21
CA VAL A 939 -23.84 -12.74 22.10
C VAL A 939 -23.42 -11.29 21.99
N ASP A 940 -22.12 -11.05 22.10
CA ASP A 940 -21.55 -9.74 21.83
C ASP A 940 -20.23 -9.85 21.07
N ASN A 941 -20.22 -9.27 19.87
CA ASN A 941 -19.05 -9.04 19.04
C ASN A 941 -18.69 -7.55 18.93
N ASP A 942 -19.61 -6.64 19.27
CA ASP A 942 -19.43 -5.21 19.02
C ASP A 942 -18.68 -4.56 20.19
N ASP A 943 -19.15 -4.77 21.43
CA ASP A 943 -18.58 -4.07 22.60
C ASP A 943 -17.26 -4.71 23.03
N ILE A 944 -17.15 -6.04 23.01
CA ILE A 944 -15.91 -6.76 23.31
C ILE A 944 -14.71 -6.35 22.44
N ASN A 945 -14.96 -6.07 21.15
CA ASN A 945 -13.95 -5.65 20.16
C ASN A 945 -13.85 -4.13 19.99
N MET A 946 -14.65 -3.37 20.74
CA MET A 946 -14.74 -1.93 20.59
C MET A 946 -13.38 -1.29 20.77
N PHE A 947 -12.99 -0.41 19.85
CA PHE A 947 -11.89 0.51 20.05
C PHE A 947 -12.43 1.85 20.56
N PRO A 948 -11.83 2.42 21.61
CA PRO A 948 -12.30 3.69 22.13
C PRO A 948 -12.08 4.85 21.15
N ALA A 949 -13.06 5.76 21.07
CA ALA A 949 -12.99 6.97 20.25
C ALA A 949 -12.84 8.23 21.12
N ALA A 950 -12.27 9.29 20.53
CA ALA A 950 -12.20 10.58 21.18
C ALA A 950 -13.61 11.15 21.41
N LYS A 951 -13.90 11.61 22.64
CA LYS A 951 -15.22 12.14 23.07
C LYS A 951 -15.70 13.36 22.26
N THR A 952 -14.81 14.01 21.51
CA THR A 952 -15.05 15.25 20.77
C THR A 952 -15.37 15.03 19.29
N VAL A 953 -15.37 13.79 18.79
CA VAL A 953 -15.62 13.51 17.37
C VAL A 953 -16.99 12.85 17.20
N ASP A 954 -18.01 13.66 16.92
CA ASP A 954 -19.41 13.25 16.66
C ASP A 954 -19.59 12.50 15.32
N HIS A 955 -18.48 12.06 14.72
CA HIS A 955 -18.43 11.46 13.39
C HIS A 955 -17.55 10.21 13.45
N ARG A 956 -18.12 9.09 13.90
CA ARG A 956 -17.55 7.79 13.50
C ARG A 956 -17.57 7.74 11.97
N PRO A 957 -16.47 7.40 11.29
CA PRO A 957 -16.60 6.66 10.05
C PRO A 957 -17.29 5.35 10.43
N THR A 958 -18.53 5.15 10.01
CA THR A 958 -19.05 3.79 9.96
C THR A 958 -18.13 2.98 9.04
N ALA A 959 -17.84 1.73 9.40
CA ALA A 959 -17.20 0.79 8.47
C ALA A 959 -17.92 0.92 7.13
N PRO A 960 -17.21 0.89 5.98
CA PRO A 960 -17.85 1.05 4.69
C PRO A 960 -18.92 -0.01 4.61
N HIS A 961 -20.19 0.39 4.74
CA HIS A 961 -21.26 -0.41 4.21
C HIS A 961 -20.83 -0.62 2.76
N SER A 962 -20.79 -1.88 2.34
CA SER A 962 -20.89 -2.25 0.93
C SER A 962 -22.26 -1.79 0.44
N GLY A 963 -22.53 -0.49 0.52
CA GLY A 963 -23.66 0.16 -0.07
C GLY A 963 -23.48 -0.07 -1.54
N ASN A 964 -24.30 -0.97 -2.07
CA ASN A 964 -24.38 -1.23 -3.48
C ASN A 964 -24.41 0.14 -4.21
N PRO A 965 -23.38 0.51 -4.99
CA PRO A 965 -23.34 1.80 -5.67
C PRO A 965 -24.51 1.97 -6.64
N ALA A 966 -25.20 0.88 -6.99
CA ALA A 966 -26.45 0.90 -7.75
C ALA A 966 -27.63 1.60 -7.04
N LYS A 967 -27.53 1.95 -5.74
CA LYS A 967 -28.59 2.69 -5.02
C LYS A 967 -28.35 4.20 -4.90
N SER A 968 -27.23 4.74 -5.38
CA SER A 968 -27.04 6.20 -5.40
C SER A 968 -27.61 6.80 -6.68
N SER A 969 -28.69 7.60 -6.53
CA SER A 969 -29.23 8.63 -7.44
C SER A 969 -29.02 8.41 -8.93
N LYS A 970 -30.12 8.29 -9.69
CA LYS A 970 -30.12 8.37 -11.15
C LYS A 970 -29.54 9.73 -11.62
N TRP A 971 -28.22 9.80 -11.79
CA TRP A 971 -27.48 10.99 -12.22
C TRP A 971 -27.96 11.49 -13.59
N ALA A 972 -28.30 10.55 -14.47
CA ALA A 972 -28.93 10.85 -15.75
C ALA A 972 -30.27 11.60 -15.54
N ASP A 973 -31.16 11.07 -14.70
CA ASP A 973 -32.44 11.72 -14.38
C ASP A 973 -32.26 13.07 -13.66
N ALA A 974 -31.16 13.26 -12.90
CA ALA A 974 -30.85 14.53 -12.25
C ALA A 974 -30.39 15.60 -13.25
N ILE A 975 -29.50 15.25 -14.19
CA ILE A 975 -29.08 16.15 -15.28
C ILE A 975 -30.28 16.49 -16.17
N ASP A 976 -31.10 15.50 -16.51
CA ASP A 976 -32.31 15.71 -17.30
C ASP A 976 -33.34 16.55 -16.54
N SER A 977 -33.53 16.32 -15.23
CA SER A 977 -34.44 17.12 -14.40
C SER A 977 -33.96 18.56 -14.22
N ILE A 978 -32.66 18.81 -14.05
CA ILE A 978 -32.10 20.16 -13.94
C ILE A 978 -32.20 20.88 -15.29
N ALA A 979 -31.83 20.22 -16.38
CA ALA A 979 -31.99 20.76 -17.73
C ALA A 979 -33.47 21.07 -18.06
N ASP A 980 -34.39 20.20 -17.66
CA ASP A 980 -35.83 20.41 -17.85
C ASP A 980 -36.42 21.50 -16.94
N LYS A 981 -35.91 21.67 -15.71
CA LYS A 981 -36.31 22.78 -14.82
C LYS A 981 -35.85 24.12 -15.38
N ILE A 982 -34.61 24.21 -15.86
CA ILE A 982 -34.09 25.40 -16.55
C ILE A 982 -34.92 25.68 -17.80
N ARG A 983 -35.28 24.65 -18.57
CA ARG A 983 -36.17 24.77 -19.74
C ARG A 983 -37.57 25.28 -19.38
N LYS A 984 -38.13 24.85 -18.24
CA LYS A 984 -39.47 25.26 -17.79
C LYS A 984 -39.50 26.65 -17.14
N GLN A 985 -38.35 27.23 -16.82
CA GLN A 985 -38.24 28.50 -16.10
C GLN A 985 -38.20 29.76 -16.99
N ASP A 986 -38.32 29.69 -18.32
CA ASP A 986 -38.74 30.90 -19.07
C ASP A 986 -39.27 30.69 -20.50
N PRO A 987 -40.46 31.22 -20.85
CA PRO A 987 -40.69 31.84 -22.16
C PRO A 987 -40.96 33.36 -22.12
N SER A 988 -41.02 34.01 -20.95
CA SER A 988 -41.23 35.46 -20.80
C SER A 988 -41.03 35.98 -19.36
N ASP A 989 -39.80 36.23 -18.89
CA ASP A 989 -39.57 37.25 -17.85
C ASP A 989 -38.13 37.76 -17.82
N SER A 990 -37.99 39.00 -18.29
CA SER A 990 -36.79 39.80 -18.20
C SER A 990 -36.69 40.46 -16.83
N ASP A 991 -35.89 39.93 -15.89
CA ASP A 991 -35.00 40.77 -15.06
C ASP A 991 -34.02 40.01 -14.12
N SER A 992 -32.77 40.45 -14.19
CA SER A 992 -31.73 40.51 -13.14
C SER A 992 -30.95 39.26 -12.65
N ARG A 993 -29.72 39.20 -13.19
CA ARG A 993 -28.40 38.87 -12.59
C ARG A 993 -28.09 37.43 -12.14
N GLU A 994 -27.15 36.85 -12.88
CA GLU A 994 -26.22 35.72 -12.59
C GLU A 994 -26.28 34.50 -13.53
N ALA A 995 -26.93 34.65 -14.69
CA ALA A 995 -26.80 33.70 -15.80
C ALA A 995 -26.52 34.43 -17.13
N SER A 996 -25.40 35.15 -17.22
CA SER A 996 -24.93 35.67 -18.51
C SER A 996 -23.40 35.74 -18.54
N THR A 997 -22.79 34.81 -19.26
CA THR A 997 -21.58 34.95 -20.11
C THR A 997 -21.04 33.57 -20.53
N PHE A 998 -21.74 32.91 -21.45
CA PHE A 998 -21.02 32.35 -22.60
C PHE A 998 -21.17 33.41 -23.69
N PRO A 999 -20.11 34.11 -24.10
CA PRO A 999 -20.27 35.16 -25.09
C PRO A 999 -20.64 34.51 -26.43
N ASN A 1000 -21.81 34.88 -26.94
CA ASN A 1000 -22.04 34.96 -28.37
C ASN A 1000 -21.02 35.95 -28.96
N GLY A 1001 -19.81 35.48 -29.22
CA GLY A 1001 -18.73 36.24 -29.82
C GLY A 1001 -18.54 35.80 -31.26
N ARG A 1002 -19.03 36.60 -32.21
CA ARG A 1002 -18.42 36.66 -33.54
C ARG A 1002 -16.92 36.87 -33.34
N PHE A 1003 -16.09 35.92 -33.77
CA PHE A 1003 -14.67 36.17 -33.99
C PHE A 1003 -14.56 37.17 -35.14
N VAL A 1004 -14.38 38.46 -34.81
CA VAL A 1004 -13.94 39.47 -35.76
C VAL A 1004 -12.43 39.57 -35.61
N PHE A 1005 -11.72 39.14 -36.65
CA PHE A 1005 -10.28 39.30 -36.82
C PHE A 1005 -9.89 40.79 -36.81
N PRO A 1006 -8.80 41.20 -36.13
CA PRO A 1006 -8.06 42.38 -36.53
C PRO A 1006 -7.11 41.96 -37.66
N THR A 1007 -7.39 42.45 -38.86
CA THR A 1007 -6.44 42.46 -39.99
C THR A 1007 -5.36 43.51 -39.76
N ALA A 1008 -4.15 43.17 -40.22
CA ALA A 1008 -2.89 43.92 -40.36
C ALA A 1008 -1.84 43.64 -39.29
#